data_AF-A0A962K2F8-F1
#
_entry.id   AF-A0A962K2F8-F1
#
_cell.length_a   1.000
_cell.length_b   1.000
_cell.length_c   1.000
_cell.angle_alpha   90.00
_cell.angle_beta   90.00
_cell.angle_gamma   90.00
#
_symmetry.space_group_name_H-M   'P 1'
#
loop_
_entity.id
_entity.type
_entity.pdbx_description
1 polymer ?
#
loop_
_entity_poly.entity_id
_entity_poly.type
_entity_poly.pdbx_seq_one_letter_code
_entity_poly.pdbx_strand_id
1 'polypeptide(L)'
;MSSGKLQRTGMRWTVILSLAASFASAQVDVAGTGFQSEQTVVHHSLRVTLDPAANYLSVQDTVSLPSELGDSTLDFLLNDALQITGSSVTLTSLGNSATGAAVGINSTGADTATSNRYRLAPSRSRTQPLQLEYEGRIFQQAQQASAEYSQSFSETSGIINEQGVYLNGASLWVPNFERGLVSFDLQVEFVPGSGDWTAISQGSARGPNRWTEPNPMEEIYLIAARFTRYAAQSDHVEMLVYLREPDPNLAAKYLDATERYLALYEPLLGDYPFDKFALIENFWETGYGMPSFTLLGPQIIRFPFIIDSSYPHEILHNWWGNGVYPDYDSGNWSEGLTAYLADHLFQEMNGQGDQYRKDNLIRYRNYVAEGTDFPLAEFTSRNSAATQAVGYGKSLMLWHMLRQQIGGELFIEGLRQLYRDYKFRTAGFTDIAALFSTVTGQDLQPFFTQWVDRVGAPRLELSVQEASGNQARIMFTQVQNEAAYQLNVPVALFYAGESEPRMYTINLTQKFQGVVAGDFDGLQAVVADPHFDLFRQLDREEIPPTIGQLFGAEQISFILPRENREQWRRLADSFAAGVDARILMAEDLEALPNDRSVWILGRDNPFAATMAAAVESYDAQFTNAGLTLSGSPVEYADRSSVLTARHPDNPDLALGWIHVDDMVAMPGMIEKLPHYGKYSFLSFIGAEPVNDVKGVWTSPDSPLVWLADDLPAGYQLPELKPENPLAKLPPKYLPEQLQRHVLALASREFQGRKAGTPGADRAADYIAGQFQQLGLEAPGGSYFQAWRDNLPELGEVTLRNVVAMIPGSDPALAAAPAILGAHYDHLGAEAGIYYGADDNASGVSILLEVAAKLSRSFTPKRPILFVAFSGEETGLLGSRYFVENPPSPFQTDSLFAMINLDSVGRLEGRSLQVFGADSAYEWPFMAQGIGFTIGVDSSLVNTVIASSDHVSFLNKGIPALHLFAGVHPDYHRPSDTEDKLDYQGMSAIALWVEEAMVFLGDRVAPLRVTLEGARVPVESGAGTAREASLGTVPDFSYGDEGVRLSDVMPGGAAEQAGLAAGDVLIRYDDRAIPDLQTYSNLIRESSPGQEVQLLIRRGNEEMLVPVTLQSR
;
A
#
# COMPACT_ATOMS: atom_id res chain seq x y z
N MET A 1 -21.91 -40.79 -52.33
CA MET A 1 -21.13 -41.91 -52.91
C MET A 1 -19.71 -41.85 -52.34
N SER A 2 -19.28 -42.97 -51.73
CA SER A 2 -17.89 -43.44 -51.49
C SER A 2 -16.86 -42.48 -50.85
N SER A 3 -16.51 -42.66 -49.56
CA SER A 3 -15.35 -43.46 -49.04
C SER A 3 -14.03 -42.69 -49.09
N GLY A 4 -13.17 -42.57 -48.07
CA GLY A 4 -12.98 -43.18 -46.75
C GLY A 4 -11.69 -42.60 -46.12
N LYS A 5 -11.55 -42.63 -44.78
CA LYS A 5 -10.46 -43.27 -43.97
C LYS A 5 -9.01 -42.89 -44.36
N LEU A 6 -8.04 -42.57 -43.49
CA LEU A 6 -7.77 -42.89 -42.07
C LEU A 6 -6.48 -42.12 -41.65
N GLN A 7 -6.51 -41.47 -40.47
CA GLN A 7 -5.51 -41.46 -39.37
C GLN A 7 -4.03 -40.98 -39.48
N ARG A 8 -3.66 -40.26 -38.38
CA ARG A 8 -2.37 -40.21 -37.63
C ARG A 8 -1.24 -39.39 -38.29
N THR A 9 -0.41 -38.57 -37.62
CA THR A 9 -0.01 -38.36 -36.21
C THR A 9 0.95 -37.15 -36.16
N GLY A 10 1.04 -36.43 -35.03
CA GLY A 10 2.34 -36.01 -34.46
C GLY A 10 2.99 -34.67 -34.88
N MET A 11 2.61 -33.59 -34.18
CA MET A 11 3.47 -32.67 -33.40
C MET A 11 4.97 -32.53 -33.78
N ARG A 12 5.40 -31.32 -34.21
CA ARG A 12 6.36 -30.45 -33.49
C ARG A 12 6.63 -29.12 -34.23
N TRP A 13 6.80 -28.09 -33.40
CA TRP A 13 7.10 -26.69 -33.66
C TRP A 13 8.46 -26.46 -34.33
N THR A 14 8.60 -25.38 -35.14
CA THR A 14 9.64 -24.32 -35.03
C THR A 14 9.43 -23.24 -36.12
N VAL A 15 9.09 -22.02 -35.69
CA VAL A 15 9.50 -20.64 -36.12
C VAL A 15 9.77 -20.32 -37.60
N ILE A 16 9.13 -19.24 -38.12
CA ILE A 16 9.75 -18.05 -38.75
C ILE A 16 8.71 -16.93 -39.01
N LEU A 17 9.17 -15.70 -38.75
CA LEU A 17 8.54 -14.38 -38.92
C LEU A 17 7.83 -14.09 -40.26
N SER A 18 7.00 -13.05 -40.18
CA SER A 18 6.64 -12.04 -41.19
C SER A 18 5.49 -12.33 -42.16
N LEU A 19 4.38 -11.61 -41.97
CA LEU A 19 3.90 -10.62 -42.95
C LEU A 19 2.73 -9.81 -42.38
N ALA A 20 3.01 -8.53 -42.17
CA ALA A 20 2.02 -7.48 -42.01
C ALA A 20 1.30 -7.21 -43.35
N ALA A 21 0.18 -6.50 -43.22
CA ALA A 21 -0.65 -5.91 -44.27
C ALA A 21 -1.59 -6.89 -45.00
N SER A 22 -2.86 -6.84 -44.60
CA SER A 22 -3.98 -6.45 -45.48
C SER A 22 -5.31 -6.82 -44.82
N PHE A 23 -5.98 -5.85 -44.19
CA PHE A 23 -7.44 -5.71 -44.30
C PHE A 23 -7.79 -4.24 -44.16
N ALA A 24 -7.80 -3.56 -45.30
CA ALA A 24 -8.44 -2.28 -45.48
C ALA A 24 -9.92 -2.50 -45.82
N SER A 25 -10.74 -1.58 -45.28
CA SER A 25 -12.05 -1.15 -45.76
C SER A 25 -13.16 -2.21 -45.86
N ALA A 26 -13.89 -2.38 -44.76
CA ALA A 26 -15.34 -2.38 -44.82
C ALA A 26 -15.83 -1.23 -43.93
N GLN A 27 -15.91 -0.02 -44.52
CA GLN A 27 -16.70 1.07 -43.94
C GLN A 27 -18.15 0.59 -43.91
N VAL A 28 -18.63 0.24 -42.72
CA VAL A 28 -20.05 0.30 -42.43
C VAL A 28 -20.29 1.74 -41.99
N ASP A 29 -20.92 2.52 -42.86
CA ASP A 29 -21.48 3.83 -42.51
C ASP A 29 -22.54 3.64 -41.42
N VAL A 30 -22.12 3.73 -40.16
CA VAL A 30 -23.04 4.04 -39.06
C VAL A 30 -23.20 5.54 -39.09
N ALA A 31 -24.39 6.00 -39.47
CA ALA A 31 -24.76 7.40 -39.50
C ALA A 31 -24.48 8.05 -38.14
N GLY A 32 -23.41 8.84 -38.08
CA GLY A 32 -23.10 9.73 -36.97
C GLY A 32 -24.24 10.71 -36.78
N THR A 33 -25.04 10.49 -35.74
CA THR A 33 -25.98 11.46 -35.20
C THR A 33 -25.73 11.55 -33.70
N GLY A 34 -24.94 12.54 -33.32
CA GLY A 34 -24.59 12.90 -31.96
C GLY A 34 -23.57 14.04 -32.03
N PHE A 35 -24.00 15.25 -31.69
CA PHE A 35 -23.28 16.50 -31.89
C PHE A 35 -21.90 16.49 -31.22
N GLN A 36 -20.81 16.49 -32.00
CA GLN A 36 -19.51 16.99 -31.51
C GLN A 36 -19.60 18.52 -31.48
N SER A 37 -19.94 19.12 -30.33
CA SER A 37 -19.71 20.55 -30.14
C SER A 37 -18.21 20.77 -29.98
N GLU A 38 -17.60 21.59 -30.84
CA GLU A 38 -16.25 22.10 -30.59
C GLU A 38 -16.24 22.76 -29.20
N GLN A 39 -15.40 22.24 -28.28
CA GLN A 39 -15.29 22.81 -26.94
C GLN A 39 -14.70 24.22 -27.08
N THR A 40 -15.47 25.21 -26.62
CA THR A 40 -15.04 26.60 -26.58
C THR A 40 -13.91 26.75 -25.56
N VAL A 41 -12.75 27.24 -25.97
CA VAL A 41 -11.60 27.48 -25.07
C VAL A 41 -11.28 28.97 -25.03
N VAL A 42 -11.35 29.59 -23.85
CA VAL A 42 -10.94 30.99 -23.64
C VAL A 42 -9.50 31.01 -23.14
N HIS A 43 -8.64 31.79 -23.80
CA HIS A 43 -7.24 31.89 -23.40
C HIS A 43 -6.96 33.19 -22.62
N HIS A 44 -6.32 33.07 -21.45
CA HIS A 44 -5.94 34.19 -20.60
C HIS A 44 -4.42 34.38 -20.57
N SER A 45 -3.94 35.59 -20.84
CA SER A 45 -2.54 35.96 -20.59
C SER A 45 -2.48 36.94 -19.42
N LEU A 46 -2.14 36.43 -18.24
CA LEU A 46 -2.23 37.09 -16.94
C LEU A 46 -0.87 37.61 -16.48
N ARG A 47 -0.83 38.88 -16.08
CA ARG A 47 0.24 39.45 -15.24
C ARG A 47 -0.35 39.88 -13.91
N VAL A 48 0.08 39.24 -12.83
CA VAL A 48 -0.46 39.41 -11.49
C VAL A 48 0.58 40.05 -10.59
N THR A 49 0.22 41.10 -9.87
CA THR A 49 1.00 41.62 -8.74
C THR A 49 0.32 41.24 -7.43
N LEU A 50 1.02 40.55 -6.54
CA LEU A 50 0.52 40.11 -5.24
C LEU A 50 1.15 40.88 -4.07
N ASP A 51 0.31 41.28 -3.11
CA ASP A 51 0.71 41.75 -1.79
C ASP A 51 0.04 40.89 -0.71
N PRO A 52 0.74 39.85 -0.23
CA PRO A 52 0.24 38.96 0.82
C PRO A 52 -0.05 39.68 2.14
N ALA A 53 0.68 40.73 2.49
CA ALA A 53 0.48 41.47 3.75
C ALA A 53 -0.76 42.37 3.70
N ALA A 54 -1.14 42.84 2.51
CA ALA A 54 -2.34 43.65 2.29
C ALA A 54 -3.58 42.85 1.85
N ASN A 55 -3.47 41.52 1.76
CA ASN A 55 -4.47 40.61 1.20
C ASN A 55 -4.91 41.01 -0.22
N TYR A 56 -3.98 41.54 -1.03
CA TYR A 56 -4.28 42.31 -2.23
C TYR A 56 -3.70 41.67 -3.49
N LEU A 57 -4.43 41.80 -4.60
CA LEU A 57 -3.94 41.51 -5.95
C LEU A 57 -4.30 42.60 -6.95
N SER A 58 -3.48 42.74 -7.98
CA SER A 58 -3.76 43.52 -9.19
C SER A 58 -3.41 42.68 -10.41
N VAL A 59 -4.28 42.67 -11.42
CA VAL A 59 -4.17 41.79 -12.59
C VAL A 59 -4.32 42.58 -13.88
N GLN A 60 -3.41 42.33 -14.82
CA GLN A 60 -3.56 42.68 -16.22
C GLN A 60 -3.84 41.40 -17.01
N ASP A 61 -4.99 41.32 -17.64
CA ASP A 61 -5.46 40.14 -18.37
C ASP A 61 -5.68 40.46 -19.85
N THR A 62 -5.00 39.72 -20.71
CA THR A 62 -5.26 39.70 -22.15
C THR A 62 -6.05 38.44 -22.50
N VAL A 63 -7.37 38.59 -22.68
CA VAL A 63 -8.31 37.50 -22.97
C VAL A 63 -8.48 37.34 -24.49
N SER A 64 -8.16 36.15 -24.99
CA SER A 64 -8.41 35.75 -26.37
C SER A 64 -9.64 34.86 -26.45
N LEU A 65 -10.68 35.34 -27.12
CA LEU A 65 -11.95 34.63 -27.29
C LEU A 65 -11.94 33.81 -28.60
N PRO A 66 -12.48 32.58 -28.62
CA PRO A 66 -12.59 31.79 -29.82
C PRO A 66 -13.54 32.43 -30.84
N SER A 67 -13.27 32.21 -32.13
CA SER A 67 -13.99 32.85 -33.24
C SER A 67 -15.48 32.56 -33.25
N GLU A 68 -15.88 31.39 -32.75
CA GLU A 68 -17.29 30.94 -32.68
C GLU A 68 -18.15 31.79 -31.73
N LEU A 69 -17.55 32.45 -30.73
CA LEU A 69 -18.25 33.35 -29.83
C LEU A 69 -18.45 34.77 -30.42
N GLY A 70 -17.96 35.00 -31.65
CA GLY A 70 -17.78 36.33 -32.27
C GLY A 70 -19.02 37.21 -32.38
N ASP A 71 -20.22 36.63 -32.54
CA ASP A 71 -21.47 37.37 -32.77
C ASP A 71 -22.43 37.38 -31.56
N SER A 72 -22.07 36.75 -30.45
CA SER A 72 -22.92 36.65 -29.25
C SER A 72 -22.66 37.77 -28.24
N THR A 73 -23.71 38.23 -27.55
CA THR A 73 -23.55 39.00 -26.32
C THR A 73 -22.92 38.09 -25.27
N LEU A 74 -21.73 38.45 -24.80
CA LEU A 74 -20.98 37.70 -23.80
C LEU A 74 -21.07 38.41 -22.46
N ASP A 75 -21.38 37.63 -21.44
CA ASP A 75 -21.33 38.04 -20.05
C ASP A 75 -20.19 37.27 -19.36
N PHE A 76 -19.60 37.86 -18.32
CA PHE A 76 -18.70 37.15 -17.42
C PHE A 76 -18.95 37.56 -15.97
N LEU A 77 -18.53 36.68 -15.06
CA LEU A 77 -18.52 36.89 -13.62
C LEU A 77 -17.11 37.24 -13.16
N LEU A 78 -17.01 38.15 -12.20
CA LEU A 78 -15.78 38.48 -11.49
C LEU A 78 -16.11 38.69 -10.01
N ASN A 79 -15.22 38.28 -9.10
CA ASN A 79 -15.36 38.50 -7.67
C ASN A 79 -15.77 39.95 -7.36
N ASP A 80 -16.77 40.16 -6.50
CA ASP A 80 -17.30 41.49 -6.20
C ASP A 80 -16.35 42.38 -5.39
N ALA A 81 -15.33 41.79 -4.77
CA ALA A 81 -14.22 42.49 -4.12
C ALA A 81 -13.16 43.00 -5.12
N LEU A 82 -13.23 42.60 -6.41
CA LEU A 82 -12.35 43.06 -7.48
C LEU A 82 -13.01 44.17 -8.30
N GLN A 83 -12.31 45.29 -8.45
CA GLN A 83 -12.76 46.43 -9.23
C GLN A 83 -12.02 46.49 -10.56
N ILE A 84 -12.76 46.56 -11.67
CA ILE A 84 -12.19 46.78 -13.01
C ILE A 84 -11.72 48.24 -13.12
N THR A 85 -10.40 48.43 -13.26
CA THR A 85 -9.73 49.73 -13.39
C THR A 85 -9.49 50.12 -14.85
N GLY A 86 -9.45 49.15 -15.77
CA GLY A 86 -9.22 49.37 -17.20
C GLY A 86 -9.87 48.29 -18.07
N SER A 87 -10.32 48.68 -19.27
CA SER A 87 -10.85 47.75 -20.28
C SER A 87 -10.65 48.30 -21.70
N SER A 88 -10.28 47.45 -22.66
CA SER A 88 -10.22 47.84 -24.09
C SER A 88 -11.60 47.97 -24.75
N VAL A 89 -12.66 47.49 -24.11
CA VAL A 89 -14.05 47.56 -24.60
C VAL A 89 -14.99 48.17 -23.56
N THR A 90 -16.12 48.70 -24.01
CA THR A 90 -17.18 49.17 -23.10
C THR A 90 -17.83 47.97 -22.39
N LEU A 91 -17.85 48.02 -21.07
CA LEU A 91 -18.50 47.03 -20.20
C LEU A 91 -19.76 47.63 -19.58
N THR A 92 -20.82 46.83 -19.49
CA THR A 92 -22.03 47.19 -18.73
C THR A 92 -22.13 46.28 -17.51
N SER A 93 -22.06 46.84 -16.30
CA SER A 93 -22.32 46.07 -15.08
C SER A 93 -23.81 45.77 -14.97
N LEU A 94 -24.15 44.50 -14.76
CA LEU A 94 -25.53 44.01 -14.60
C LEU A 94 -25.93 43.84 -13.12
N GLY A 95 -25.02 44.16 -12.20
CA GLY A 95 -25.20 44.01 -10.75
C GLY A 95 -24.70 42.67 -10.20
N ASN A 96 -24.91 42.48 -8.90
CA ASN A 96 -24.47 41.29 -8.18
C ASN A 96 -25.24 40.05 -8.67
N SER A 97 -24.52 38.97 -8.93
CA SER A 97 -25.10 37.64 -9.12
C SER A 97 -25.03 36.88 -7.79
N ALA A 98 -26.06 36.09 -7.48
CA ALA A 98 -26.08 35.26 -6.29
C ALA A 98 -24.96 34.21 -6.34
N THR A 99 -24.52 33.75 -5.16
CA THR A 99 -23.57 32.62 -5.04
C THR A 99 -24.16 31.37 -5.68
N GLY A 100 -23.35 30.67 -6.47
CA GLY A 100 -23.64 29.32 -6.97
C GLY A 100 -22.89 28.27 -6.17
N ALA A 101 -23.29 27.01 -6.30
CA ALA A 101 -22.45 25.89 -5.85
C ALA A 101 -21.21 25.83 -6.75
N ALA A 102 -20.01 25.71 -6.18
CA ALA A 102 -18.83 25.40 -6.97
C ALA A 102 -19.01 24.02 -7.62
N VAL A 103 -18.59 23.87 -8.87
CA VAL A 103 -18.62 22.59 -9.61
C VAL A 103 -17.18 22.26 -9.99
N GLY A 104 -16.77 21.01 -9.81
CA GLY A 104 -15.40 20.54 -10.05
C GLY A 104 -14.97 19.49 -9.02
N ILE A 105 -13.86 18.82 -9.29
CA ILE A 105 -13.34 17.68 -8.51
C ILE A 105 -13.04 18.03 -7.05
N ASN A 106 -12.61 19.27 -6.80
CA ASN A 106 -12.31 19.77 -5.45
C ASN A 106 -13.51 20.46 -4.78
N SER A 107 -14.70 20.41 -5.38
CA SER A 107 -15.91 21.02 -4.79
C SER A 107 -16.58 20.10 -3.78
N THR A 108 -16.35 20.41 -2.50
CA THR A 108 -16.88 19.70 -1.33
C THR A 108 -18.15 20.38 -0.75
N GLY A 109 -18.78 21.27 -1.54
CA GLY A 109 -20.00 21.98 -1.14
C GLY A 109 -19.80 23.44 -0.75
N ALA A 110 -18.58 24.00 -0.80
CA ALA A 110 -18.36 25.44 -0.63
C ALA A 110 -19.07 26.28 -1.70
N ASP A 111 -19.64 27.40 -1.23
CA ASP A 111 -20.20 28.44 -2.10
C ASP A 111 -19.09 29.14 -2.90
N THR A 112 -19.34 29.42 -4.18
CA THR A 112 -18.51 30.34 -4.96
C THR A 112 -18.51 31.73 -4.33
N ALA A 113 -17.44 32.51 -4.53
CA ALA A 113 -17.38 33.89 -4.09
C ALA A 113 -18.55 34.73 -4.64
N THR A 114 -18.98 35.73 -3.87
CA THR A 114 -19.91 36.75 -4.36
C THR A 114 -19.34 37.45 -5.59
N SER A 115 -20.17 37.70 -6.60
CA SER A 115 -19.68 38.17 -7.90
C SER A 115 -20.51 39.27 -8.52
N ASN A 116 -19.83 40.09 -9.32
CA ASN A 116 -20.43 41.06 -10.23
C ASN A 116 -20.49 40.48 -11.64
N ARG A 117 -21.64 40.62 -12.30
CA ARG A 117 -21.81 40.23 -13.71
C ARG A 117 -21.56 41.42 -14.63
N TYR A 118 -20.75 41.22 -15.66
CA TYR A 118 -20.42 42.23 -16.66
C TYR A 118 -20.78 41.76 -18.06
N ARG A 119 -21.36 42.64 -18.87
CA ARG A 119 -21.68 42.40 -20.27
C ARG A 119 -20.75 43.16 -21.20
N LEU A 120 -20.16 42.45 -22.16
CA LEU A 120 -19.34 43.04 -23.21
C LEU A 120 -20.20 43.63 -24.32
N ALA A 121 -19.95 44.89 -24.69
CA ALA A 121 -20.57 45.50 -25.85
C ALA A 121 -20.19 44.74 -27.16
N PRO A 122 -21.12 44.55 -28.11
CA PRO A 122 -20.81 43.94 -29.41
C PRO A 122 -19.76 44.78 -30.16
N SER A 123 -18.65 44.17 -30.58
CA SER A 123 -17.62 44.86 -31.36
C SER A 123 -17.59 44.28 -32.78
N ARG A 124 -17.47 45.16 -33.79
CA ARG A 124 -17.47 44.78 -35.22
C ARG A 124 -16.19 44.06 -35.67
N SER A 125 -15.20 43.89 -34.80
CA SER A 125 -13.93 43.20 -35.08
C SER A 125 -13.37 42.60 -33.78
N ARG A 126 -13.90 41.45 -33.34
CA ARG A 126 -13.43 40.73 -32.14
C ARG A 126 -12.22 39.80 -32.38
N THR A 127 -11.49 39.98 -33.48
CA THR A 127 -10.17 39.34 -33.69
C THR A 127 -9.07 39.96 -32.83
N GLN A 128 -9.33 41.08 -32.16
CA GLN A 128 -8.41 41.70 -31.21
C GLN A 128 -8.69 41.19 -29.79
N PRO A 129 -7.66 40.83 -29.01
CA PRO A 129 -7.84 40.35 -27.65
C PRO A 129 -8.43 41.43 -26.74
N LEU A 130 -9.28 41.00 -25.81
CA LEU A 130 -9.84 41.85 -24.76
C LEU A 130 -8.75 42.12 -23.73
N GLN A 131 -8.52 43.38 -23.38
CA GLN A 131 -7.60 43.77 -22.30
C GLN A 131 -8.45 44.18 -21.11
N LEU A 132 -8.22 43.58 -19.94
CA LEU A 132 -8.85 43.92 -18.68
C LEU A 132 -7.77 44.22 -17.63
N GLU A 133 -8.00 45.26 -16.85
CA GLU A 133 -7.20 45.56 -15.65
C GLU A 133 -8.16 45.60 -14.46
N TYR A 134 -7.85 44.86 -13.40
CA TYR A 134 -8.68 44.82 -12.20
C TYR A 134 -7.85 44.53 -10.95
N GLU A 135 -8.33 45.02 -9.81
CA GLU A 135 -7.61 44.92 -8.54
C GLU A 135 -8.54 44.91 -7.33
N GLY A 136 -8.06 44.39 -6.20
CA GLY A 136 -8.86 44.33 -4.98
C GLY A 136 -8.29 43.40 -3.92
N ARG A 137 -9.11 43.07 -2.93
CA ARG A 137 -8.72 42.23 -1.78
C ARG A 137 -9.51 40.93 -1.75
N ILE A 138 -8.82 39.81 -1.65
CA ILE A 138 -9.44 38.49 -1.48
C ILE A 138 -8.96 37.91 -0.16
N PHE A 139 -9.89 37.80 0.80
CA PHE A 139 -9.61 37.24 2.12
C PHE A 139 -10.87 36.57 2.69
N GLN A 140 -10.98 35.26 2.48
CA GLN A 140 -11.94 34.42 3.17
C GLN A 140 -11.19 33.37 3.98
N GLN A 141 -11.28 33.44 5.30
CA GLN A 141 -10.69 32.43 6.17
C GLN A 141 -11.30 31.06 5.89
N ALA A 142 -10.46 30.02 5.89
CA ALA A 142 -10.94 28.66 5.74
C ALA A 142 -11.85 28.30 6.91
N GLN A 143 -13.07 27.83 6.62
CA GLN A 143 -14.06 27.44 7.61
C GLN A 143 -14.41 25.97 7.44
N GLN A 144 -14.62 25.28 8.55
CA GLN A 144 -15.10 23.90 8.53
C GLN A 144 -16.57 23.90 8.10
N ALA A 145 -16.93 23.05 7.15
CA ALA A 145 -18.34 22.78 6.86
C ALA A 145 -19.05 22.24 8.12
N SER A 146 -20.38 22.32 8.18
CA SER A 146 -21.21 22.13 9.39
C SER A 146 -20.90 20.90 10.26
N ALA A 147 -21.39 20.89 11.51
CA ALA A 147 -21.07 19.91 12.56
C ALA A 147 -21.36 18.42 12.24
N GLU A 148 -22.12 18.10 11.19
CA GLU A 148 -22.30 16.73 10.69
C GLU A 148 -21.08 16.21 9.90
N TYR A 149 -20.19 17.11 9.48
CA TYR A 149 -18.96 16.82 8.73
C TYR A 149 -17.73 16.74 9.64
N SER A 150 -17.78 15.89 10.66
CA SER A 150 -16.65 15.66 11.58
C SER A 150 -15.36 15.12 10.92
N GLN A 151 -15.37 14.92 9.58
CA GLN A 151 -14.25 14.45 8.77
C GLN A 151 -13.91 15.36 7.55
N SER A 152 -14.55 16.51 7.36
CA SER A 152 -14.19 17.42 6.24
C SER A 152 -13.13 18.46 6.64
N PHE A 153 -12.27 18.80 5.69
CA PHE A 153 -11.29 19.87 5.83
C PHE A 153 -11.96 21.25 5.79
N SER A 154 -11.26 22.27 6.29
CA SER A 154 -11.72 23.65 6.16
C SER A 154 -11.63 24.11 4.70
N GLU A 155 -12.69 24.74 4.20
CA GLU A 155 -12.81 25.21 2.82
C GLU A 155 -12.79 26.74 2.74
N THR A 156 -12.34 27.28 1.60
CA THR A 156 -12.36 28.70 1.29
C THR A 156 -12.59 28.89 -0.20
N SER A 157 -13.37 29.90 -0.58
CA SER A 157 -13.46 30.28 -2.00
C SER A 157 -12.18 30.96 -2.47
N GLY A 158 -11.35 31.53 -1.58
CA GLY A 158 -10.08 32.14 -1.94
C GLY A 158 -9.48 32.97 -0.81
N ILE A 159 -8.16 32.93 -0.66
CA ILE A 159 -7.44 33.61 0.42
C ILE A 159 -6.07 34.11 -0.03
N ILE A 160 -5.77 35.35 0.34
CA ILE A 160 -4.44 35.97 0.25
C ILE A 160 -4.12 36.50 1.64
N ASN A 161 -3.04 36.01 2.26
CA ASN A 161 -2.53 36.55 3.53
C ASN A 161 -1.01 36.27 3.68
N GLU A 162 -0.42 36.69 4.80
CA GLU A 162 1.01 36.49 5.09
C GLU A 162 1.44 35.02 5.22
N GLN A 163 0.51 34.08 5.44
CA GLN A 163 0.80 32.64 5.55
C GLN A 163 0.89 31.97 4.18
N GLY A 164 0.11 32.45 3.21
CA GLY A 164 0.09 31.97 1.84
C GLY A 164 -1.06 32.54 0.99
N VAL A 165 -1.10 32.11 -0.27
CA VAL A 165 -2.13 32.42 -1.27
C VAL A 165 -2.70 31.12 -1.78
N TYR A 166 -4.03 31.06 -1.83
CA TYR A 166 -4.80 30.02 -2.51
C TYR A 166 -5.94 30.69 -3.27
N LEU A 167 -5.90 30.59 -4.61
CA LEU A 167 -6.96 31.04 -5.50
C LEU A 167 -7.30 29.91 -6.47
N ASN A 168 -8.59 29.63 -6.62
CA ASN A 168 -9.17 28.68 -7.57
C ASN A 168 -10.32 29.36 -8.35
N GLY A 169 -11.02 28.61 -9.19
CA GLY A 169 -12.18 29.09 -9.95
C GLY A 169 -13.33 29.60 -9.07
N ALA A 170 -13.56 28.98 -7.91
CA ALA A 170 -14.58 29.44 -6.95
C ALA A 170 -14.29 30.84 -6.39
N SER A 171 -13.01 31.26 -6.36
CA SER A 171 -12.64 32.64 -5.96
C SER A 171 -13.11 33.69 -6.96
N LEU A 172 -13.40 33.30 -8.20
CA LEU A 172 -13.68 34.20 -9.32
C LEU A 172 -12.63 35.32 -9.47
N TRP A 173 -11.36 34.98 -9.18
CA TRP A 173 -10.21 35.90 -9.29
C TRP A 173 -9.83 36.22 -10.74
N VAL A 174 -10.27 35.39 -11.68
CA VAL A 174 -10.16 35.58 -13.14
C VAL A 174 -11.58 35.66 -13.72
N PRO A 175 -11.83 36.51 -14.74
CA PRO A 175 -13.12 36.58 -15.44
C PRO A 175 -13.63 35.21 -15.90
N ASN A 176 -14.77 34.78 -15.37
CA ASN A 176 -15.42 33.53 -15.75
C ASN A 176 -16.55 33.80 -16.76
N PHE A 177 -16.41 33.31 -18.00
CA PHE A 177 -17.37 33.53 -19.08
C PHE A 177 -18.55 32.54 -19.10
N GLU A 178 -18.71 31.72 -18.05
CA GLU A 178 -19.76 30.69 -17.87
C GLU A 178 -19.83 29.66 -19.02
N ARG A 179 -18.84 29.69 -19.93
CA ARG A 179 -18.84 28.92 -21.17
C ARG A 179 -17.42 28.45 -21.48
N GLY A 180 -17.21 27.14 -21.38
CA GLY A 180 -16.04 26.47 -21.91
C GLY A 180 -14.86 26.38 -20.95
N LEU A 181 -13.86 25.63 -21.41
CA LEU A 181 -12.60 25.42 -20.70
C LEU A 181 -11.68 26.64 -20.92
N VAL A 182 -10.63 26.75 -20.11
CA VAL A 182 -9.64 27.83 -20.18
C VAL A 182 -8.26 27.29 -20.52
N SER A 183 -7.44 28.10 -21.16
CA SER A 183 -5.98 27.92 -21.23
C SER A 183 -5.31 29.21 -20.80
N PHE A 184 -4.05 29.17 -20.37
CA PHE A 184 -3.43 30.39 -19.84
C PHE A 184 -1.91 30.48 -19.94
N ASP A 185 -1.44 31.72 -19.93
CA ASP A 185 -0.10 32.12 -19.53
C ASP A 185 -0.19 32.97 -18.27
N LEU A 186 0.61 32.66 -17.25
CA LEU A 186 0.57 33.33 -15.96
C LEU A 186 1.98 33.81 -15.57
N GLN A 187 2.12 35.10 -15.30
CA GLN A 187 3.29 35.70 -14.68
C GLN A 187 2.90 36.37 -13.37
N VAL A 188 3.57 36.01 -12.27
CA VAL A 188 3.33 36.57 -10.95
C VAL A 188 4.53 37.37 -10.47
N GLU A 189 4.28 38.58 -10.03
CA GLU A 189 5.23 39.48 -9.37
C GLU A 189 4.76 39.76 -7.94
N PHE A 190 5.69 39.89 -7.01
CA PHE A 190 5.38 40.23 -5.61
C PHE A 190 5.84 41.65 -5.31
N VAL A 191 5.11 42.35 -4.45
CA VAL A 191 5.51 43.68 -3.97
C VAL A 191 6.88 43.65 -3.27
N PRO A 192 7.64 44.76 -3.26
CA PRO A 192 8.93 44.83 -2.57
C PRO A 192 8.81 44.43 -1.09
N GLY A 193 9.66 43.50 -0.64
CA GLY A 193 9.60 42.92 0.71
C GLY A 193 9.19 41.44 0.74
N SER A 194 8.66 40.92 -0.37
CA SER A 194 8.23 39.51 -0.54
C SER A 194 9.12 38.74 -1.52
N GLY A 195 10.43 39.06 -1.57
CA GLY A 195 11.36 38.54 -2.58
C GLY A 195 11.69 37.04 -2.47
N ASP A 196 11.28 36.39 -1.37
CA ASP A 196 11.44 34.96 -1.11
C ASP A 196 10.18 34.13 -1.40
N TRP A 197 9.10 34.76 -1.88
CA TRP A 197 7.87 34.08 -2.25
C TRP A 197 7.98 33.41 -3.62
N THR A 198 7.38 32.22 -3.71
CA THR A 198 7.24 31.46 -4.96
C THR A 198 5.77 31.25 -5.26
N ALA A 199 5.37 31.53 -6.50
CA ALA A 199 4.05 31.25 -7.04
C ALA A 199 4.08 29.98 -7.89
N ILE A 200 3.06 29.14 -7.72
CA ILE A 200 2.88 27.83 -8.36
C ILE A 200 1.48 27.78 -8.96
N SER A 201 1.36 27.20 -10.15
CA SER A 201 0.11 26.96 -10.86
C SER A 201 0.19 25.60 -11.58
N GLN A 202 -0.89 25.21 -12.26
CA GLN A 202 -0.84 24.04 -13.13
C GLN A 202 -0.04 24.29 -14.41
N GLY A 203 0.34 23.21 -15.09
CA GLY A 203 1.07 23.24 -16.36
C GLY A 203 2.59 23.38 -16.20
N SER A 204 3.26 23.90 -17.22
CA SER A 204 4.72 23.92 -17.30
C SER A 204 5.33 25.21 -16.75
N ALA A 205 6.41 25.09 -15.99
CA ALA A 205 7.19 26.25 -15.56
C ALA A 205 7.95 26.87 -16.75
N ARG A 206 7.88 28.20 -16.91
CA ARG A 206 8.62 28.97 -17.94
C ARG A 206 9.65 29.93 -17.35
N GLY A 207 9.95 29.76 -16.06
CA GLY A 207 10.85 30.58 -15.27
C GLY A 207 10.31 30.80 -13.87
N PRO A 208 11.00 31.59 -13.02
CA PRO A 208 10.51 31.92 -11.69
C PRO A 208 9.13 32.58 -11.77
N ASN A 209 8.15 32.04 -11.03
CA ASN A 209 6.79 32.56 -10.94
C ASN A 209 6.09 32.73 -12.30
N ARG A 210 6.44 31.89 -13.29
CA ARG A 210 5.86 31.89 -14.63
C ARG A 210 5.39 30.50 -15.03
N TRP A 211 4.12 30.41 -15.41
CA TRP A 211 3.43 29.17 -15.70
C TRP A 211 2.68 29.30 -17.03
N THR A 212 2.57 28.20 -17.77
CA THR A 212 1.74 28.14 -18.97
C THR A 212 1.04 26.79 -19.03
N GLU A 213 -0.22 26.81 -19.44
CA GLU A 213 -0.99 25.62 -19.74
C GLU A 213 -1.74 25.87 -21.05
N PRO A 214 -1.23 25.38 -22.19
CA PRO A 214 -1.88 25.56 -23.47
C PRO A 214 -3.09 24.64 -23.67
N ASN A 215 -3.21 23.56 -22.91
CA ASN A 215 -4.31 22.63 -23.02
C ASN A 215 -5.56 23.14 -22.29
N PRO A 216 -6.77 22.69 -22.68
CA PRO A 216 -8.02 23.06 -21.99
C PRO A 216 -8.07 22.58 -20.53
N MET A 217 -8.42 23.49 -19.62
CA MET A 217 -8.56 23.33 -18.17
C MET A 217 -9.93 23.82 -17.68
N GLU A 218 -10.46 23.28 -16.57
CA GLU A 218 -11.72 23.79 -16.00
C GLU A 218 -11.57 25.16 -15.32
N GLU A 219 -10.40 25.43 -14.73
CA GLU A 219 -10.14 26.63 -13.95
C GLU A 219 -8.63 26.96 -13.90
N ILE A 220 -8.24 28.08 -13.29
CA ILE A 220 -6.83 28.48 -13.10
C ILE A 220 -6.54 28.55 -11.59
N TYR A 221 -5.57 27.76 -11.12
CA TYR A 221 -5.11 27.80 -9.74
C TYR A 221 -3.91 28.74 -9.58
N LEU A 222 -3.86 29.47 -8.46
CA LEU A 222 -2.69 30.23 -8.04
C LEU A 222 -2.40 29.98 -6.57
N ILE A 223 -1.32 29.25 -6.33
CA ILE A 223 -0.79 28.96 -5.00
C ILE A 223 0.49 29.76 -4.81
N ALA A 224 0.66 30.45 -3.67
CA ALA A 224 1.93 31.09 -3.37
C ALA A 224 2.25 31.07 -1.88
N ALA A 225 3.51 30.83 -1.55
CA ALA A 225 4.04 30.97 -0.21
C ALA A 225 5.57 31.08 -0.27
N ARG A 226 6.19 31.13 0.91
CA ARG A 226 7.63 30.86 1.05
C ARG A 226 7.84 29.36 1.04
N PHE A 227 8.41 28.86 -0.05
CA PHE A 227 8.64 27.43 -0.24
C PHE A 227 10.13 27.10 -0.38
N THR A 228 10.52 25.96 0.17
CA THR A 228 11.71 25.21 -0.20
C THR A 228 11.32 24.22 -1.28
N ARG A 229 11.94 24.33 -2.46
CA ARG A 229 11.68 23.47 -3.61
C ARG A 229 12.67 22.31 -3.67
N TYR A 230 12.14 21.10 -3.80
CA TYR A 230 12.86 19.88 -4.12
C TYR A 230 12.37 19.36 -5.47
N ALA A 231 13.26 18.75 -6.24
CA ALA A 231 12.95 18.27 -7.58
C ALA A 231 13.70 16.99 -7.89
N ALA A 232 13.02 16.09 -8.60
CA ALA A 232 13.59 14.92 -9.25
C ALA A 232 13.01 14.82 -10.67
N GLN A 233 13.68 14.07 -11.54
CA GLN A 233 13.28 13.92 -12.92
C GLN A 233 12.99 12.44 -13.18
N SER A 234 11.79 12.14 -13.69
CA SER A 234 11.45 10.86 -14.31
C SER A 234 11.67 10.95 -15.82
N ASP A 235 11.52 9.85 -16.56
CA ASP A 235 11.79 9.73 -18.01
C ASP A 235 11.29 10.93 -18.81
N HIS A 236 10.07 11.42 -18.54
CA HIS A 236 9.51 12.61 -19.19
C HIS A 236 8.72 13.57 -18.28
N VAL A 237 8.56 13.27 -16.98
CA VAL A 237 7.80 14.10 -16.02
C VAL A 237 8.73 14.71 -14.97
N GLU A 238 8.62 16.03 -14.75
CA GLU A 238 9.30 16.70 -13.62
C GLU A 238 8.52 16.46 -12.32
N MET A 239 9.15 15.85 -11.33
CA MET A 239 8.54 15.58 -10.02
C MET A 239 9.02 16.61 -9.01
N LEU A 240 8.08 17.27 -8.32
CA LEU A 240 8.38 18.40 -7.45
C LEU A 240 7.78 18.23 -6.05
N VAL A 241 8.49 18.74 -5.05
CA VAL A 241 7.93 18.93 -3.70
C VAL A 241 8.23 20.34 -3.23
N TYR A 242 7.19 21.05 -2.79
CA TYR A 242 7.27 22.38 -2.22
C TYR A 242 6.86 22.34 -0.75
N LEU A 243 7.83 22.54 0.14
CA LEU A 243 7.59 22.56 1.59
C LEU A 243 7.75 23.97 2.14
N ARG A 244 6.92 24.36 3.09
CA ARG A 244 7.01 25.67 3.76
C ARG A 244 8.17 25.70 4.75
N GLU A 245 8.51 24.56 5.32
CA GLU A 245 9.70 24.35 6.14
C GLU A 245 10.65 23.35 5.45
N PRO A 246 11.98 23.60 5.42
CA PRO A 246 12.91 22.67 4.81
C PRO A 246 12.91 21.30 5.50
N ASP A 247 12.44 20.27 4.79
CA ASP A 247 12.56 18.87 5.20
C ASP A 247 12.94 17.98 3.99
N PRO A 248 14.25 17.75 3.74
CA PRO A 248 14.71 16.97 2.59
C PRO A 248 14.27 15.50 2.64
N ASN A 249 14.14 14.93 3.84
CA ASN A 249 13.76 13.54 4.02
C ASN A 249 12.28 13.33 3.68
N LEU A 250 11.42 14.25 4.11
CA LEU A 250 10.01 14.25 3.73
C LEU A 250 9.83 14.43 2.22
N ALA A 251 10.53 15.39 1.63
CA ALA A 251 10.46 15.65 0.20
C ALA A 251 10.89 14.42 -0.63
N ALA A 252 11.97 13.75 -0.22
CA ALA A 252 12.44 12.56 -0.90
C ALA A 252 11.43 11.39 -0.86
N LYS A 253 10.74 11.19 0.27
CA LYS A 253 9.67 10.17 0.37
C LYS A 253 8.57 10.39 -0.66
N TYR A 254 8.15 11.63 -0.85
CA TYR A 254 7.11 11.97 -1.82
C TYR A 254 7.59 11.95 -3.27
N LEU A 255 8.84 12.33 -3.53
CA LEU A 255 9.45 12.18 -4.86
C LEU A 255 9.52 10.70 -5.27
N ASP A 256 9.95 9.83 -4.35
CA ASP A 256 9.99 8.38 -4.59
C ASP A 256 8.59 7.77 -4.78
N ALA A 257 7.63 8.16 -3.94
CA ALA A 257 6.25 7.73 -4.07
C ALA A 257 5.65 8.16 -5.42
N THR A 258 5.89 9.41 -5.84
CA THR A 258 5.45 9.92 -7.15
C THR A 258 6.02 9.07 -8.28
N GLU A 259 7.33 8.81 -8.27
CA GLU A 259 8.01 8.00 -9.29
C GLU A 259 7.37 6.60 -9.39
N ARG A 260 7.16 5.94 -8.25
CA ARG A 260 6.55 4.60 -8.21
C ARG A 260 5.09 4.58 -8.69
N TYR A 261 4.30 5.60 -8.35
CA TYR A 261 2.90 5.66 -8.78
C TYR A 261 2.74 6.04 -10.26
N LEU A 262 3.61 6.89 -10.80
CA LEU A 262 3.67 7.10 -12.25
C LEU A 262 4.04 5.80 -12.98
N ALA A 263 5.04 5.07 -12.46
CA ALA A 263 5.43 3.77 -13.02
C ALA A 263 4.34 2.68 -12.92
N LEU A 264 3.38 2.82 -11.99
CA LEU A 264 2.19 1.98 -11.92
C LEU A 264 1.13 2.38 -12.97
N TYR A 265 0.80 3.68 -13.04
CA TYR A 265 -0.35 4.15 -13.80
C TYR A 265 -0.08 4.37 -15.29
N GLU A 266 1.13 4.77 -15.69
CA GLU A 266 1.44 4.99 -17.10
C GLU A 266 1.32 3.72 -17.94
N PRO A 267 1.85 2.55 -17.52
CA PRO A 267 1.60 1.31 -18.23
C PRO A 267 0.12 0.92 -18.22
N LEU A 268 -0.64 1.28 -17.19
CA LEU A 268 -2.05 0.94 -17.08
C LEU A 268 -2.92 1.79 -18.03
N LEU A 269 -2.71 3.11 -18.07
CA LEU A 269 -3.63 4.08 -18.66
C LEU A 269 -3.08 4.82 -19.89
N GLY A 270 -1.76 4.91 -20.01
CA GLY A 270 -1.05 5.75 -20.99
C GLY A 270 -0.31 6.90 -20.32
N ASP A 271 0.54 7.58 -21.08
CA ASP A 271 1.46 8.63 -20.62
C ASP A 271 0.77 9.70 -19.75
N TYR A 272 1.46 10.14 -18.70
CA TYR A 272 0.97 11.17 -17.80
C TYR A 272 0.62 12.48 -18.57
N PRO A 273 -0.50 13.16 -18.25
CA PRO A 273 -1.01 14.25 -19.09
C PRO A 273 -0.20 15.55 -19.08
N PHE A 274 0.61 15.79 -18.04
CA PHE A 274 1.26 17.08 -17.80
C PHE A 274 2.79 16.95 -17.78
N ASP A 275 3.49 18.06 -17.98
CA ASP A 275 4.95 18.08 -17.93
C ASP A 275 5.52 17.87 -16.50
N LYS A 276 4.69 18.09 -15.47
CA LYS A 276 5.07 17.97 -14.05
C LYS A 276 3.99 17.36 -13.19
N PHE A 277 4.42 16.76 -12.08
CA PHE A 277 3.57 16.54 -10.91
C PHE A 277 4.23 17.14 -9.67
N ALA A 278 3.48 17.89 -8.85
CA ALA A 278 4.01 18.49 -7.63
C ALA A 278 3.20 18.14 -6.37
N LEU A 279 3.87 17.78 -5.28
CA LEU A 279 3.30 17.93 -3.94
C LEU A 279 3.57 19.33 -3.42
N ILE A 280 2.54 20.00 -2.90
CA ILE A 280 2.65 21.32 -2.29
C ILE A 280 2.11 21.27 -0.86
N GLU A 281 2.92 21.72 0.11
CA GLU A 281 2.48 21.89 1.50
C GLU A 281 1.62 23.15 1.63
N ASN A 282 0.41 22.99 2.15
CA ASN A 282 -0.50 24.08 2.39
C ASN A 282 -0.26 24.76 3.75
N PHE A 283 -0.93 25.89 4.01
CA PHE A 283 -0.88 26.60 5.28
C PHE A 283 -2.06 26.32 6.22
N TRP A 284 -2.98 25.45 5.82
CA TRP A 284 -4.01 24.84 6.67
C TRP A 284 -4.24 23.38 6.25
N GLU A 285 -4.96 22.59 7.03
CA GLU A 285 -5.20 21.18 6.71
C GLU A 285 -6.11 21.01 5.49
N THR A 286 -5.61 20.33 4.45
CA THR A 286 -6.30 20.03 3.18
C THR A 286 -5.85 18.69 2.60
N GLY A 287 -6.65 18.17 1.66
CA GLY A 287 -6.28 17.08 0.77
C GLY A 287 -6.95 17.27 -0.59
N TYR A 288 -6.32 18.04 -1.48
CA TYR A 288 -6.89 18.40 -2.79
C TYR A 288 -6.04 17.89 -3.95
N GLY A 289 -6.70 17.38 -4.99
CA GLY A 289 -6.09 16.92 -6.23
C GLY A 289 -6.31 17.92 -7.36
N MET A 290 -5.26 18.58 -7.82
CA MET A 290 -5.32 19.56 -8.91
C MET A 290 -4.66 19.03 -10.19
N PRO A 291 -4.93 19.64 -11.35
CA PRO A 291 -4.17 19.35 -12.56
C PRO A 291 -2.68 19.61 -12.32
N SER A 292 -1.83 18.59 -12.51
CA SER A 292 -0.36 18.63 -12.35
C SER A 292 0.19 18.82 -10.92
N PHE A 293 -0.64 18.81 -9.86
CA PHE A 293 -0.17 18.90 -8.48
C PHE A 293 -1.24 18.52 -7.44
N THR A 294 -0.83 18.24 -6.20
CA THR A 294 -1.72 18.07 -5.06
C THR A 294 -1.32 19.01 -3.92
N LEU A 295 -2.32 19.47 -3.15
CA LEU A 295 -2.15 20.41 -2.06
C LEU A 295 -2.58 19.76 -0.74
N LEU A 296 -1.59 19.44 0.10
CA LEU A 296 -1.80 18.70 1.34
C LEU A 296 -1.46 19.54 2.57
N GLY A 297 -2.22 19.32 3.65
CA GLY A 297 -2.06 20.02 4.93
C GLY A 297 -0.73 19.73 5.64
N PRO A 298 -0.24 20.66 6.48
CA PRO A 298 1.06 20.51 7.14
C PRO A 298 1.09 19.31 8.09
N GLN A 299 0.02 18.94 8.79
CA GLN A 299 0.04 17.73 9.61
C GLN A 299 -0.11 16.47 8.74
N ILE A 300 -1.00 16.51 7.75
CA ILE A 300 -1.32 15.37 6.90
C ILE A 300 -0.11 14.88 6.13
N ILE A 301 0.70 15.78 5.54
CA ILE A 301 1.88 15.36 4.77
C ILE A 301 2.90 14.58 5.60
N ARG A 302 2.86 14.72 6.94
CA ARG A 302 3.81 14.06 7.84
C ARG A 302 3.28 12.72 8.35
N PHE A 303 2.04 12.36 8.06
CA PHE A 303 1.52 11.05 8.42
C PHE A 303 2.01 9.97 7.45
N PRO A 304 2.61 8.87 7.96
CA PRO A 304 3.26 7.88 7.11
C PRO A 304 2.29 7.16 6.18
N PHE A 305 1.06 6.91 6.63
CA PHE A 305 0.05 6.17 5.85
C PHE A 305 -0.49 6.93 4.64
N ILE A 306 -0.37 8.27 4.59
CA ILE A 306 -0.95 9.08 3.50
C ILE A 306 -0.33 8.74 2.14
N ILE A 307 0.96 8.39 2.13
CA ILE A 307 1.69 7.96 0.93
C ILE A 307 1.07 6.70 0.34
N ASP A 308 0.56 5.78 1.16
CA ASP A 308 0.03 4.49 0.73
C ASP A 308 -1.50 4.45 0.64
N SER A 309 -2.20 5.48 1.13
CA SER A 309 -3.67 5.57 1.10
C SER A 309 -4.17 6.60 0.10
N SER A 310 -4.01 7.89 0.39
CA SER A 310 -4.69 8.98 -0.33
C SER A 310 -3.84 9.55 -1.46
N TYR A 311 -2.52 9.58 -1.31
CA TYR A 311 -1.62 10.09 -2.34
C TYR A 311 -1.75 9.43 -3.73
N PRO A 312 -1.86 8.09 -3.86
CA PRO A 312 -2.06 7.45 -5.17
C PRO A 312 -3.41 7.83 -5.81
N HIS A 313 -4.43 8.14 -5.01
CA HIS A 313 -5.74 8.62 -5.47
C HIS A 313 -5.60 10.00 -6.13
N GLU A 314 -4.91 10.93 -5.47
CA GLU A 314 -4.69 12.29 -5.98
C GLU A 314 -3.85 12.32 -7.25
N ILE A 315 -2.84 11.45 -7.35
CA ILE A 315 -2.05 11.29 -8.58
C ILE A 315 -2.96 10.81 -9.72
N LEU A 316 -3.78 9.81 -9.46
CA LEU A 316 -4.64 9.19 -10.45
C LEU A 316 -5.70 10.16 -11.01
N HIS A 317 -6.14 11.14 -10.23
CA HIS A 317 -7.02 12.20 -10.71
C HIS A 317 -6.46 13.02 -11.88
N ASN A 318 -5.15 12.97 -12.11
CA ASN A 318 -4.54 13.59 -13.29
C ASN A 318 -4.97 12.92 -14.59
N TRP A 319 -5.30 11.62 -14.60
CA TRP A 319 -5.95 10.98 -15.75
C TRP A 319 -7.46 11.18 -15.72
N TRP A 320 -8.09 11.02 -14.55
CA TRP A 320 -9.55 11.03 -14.38
C TRP A 320 -10.02 12.19 -13.51
N GLY A 321 -10.76 13.13 -14.07
CA GLY A 321 -11.16 14.35 -13.36
C GLY A 321 -10.39 15.58 -13.83
N ASN A 322 -9.04 15.49 -13.92
CA ASN A 322 -8.19 16.58 -14.41
C ASN A 322 -7.61 16.34 -15.82
N GLY A 323 -7.61 15.08 -16.29
CA GLY A 323 -7.12 14.69 -17.63
C GLY A 323 -8.25 14.42 -18.60
N VAL A 324 -9.26 13.66 -18.18
CA VAL A 324 -10.56 13.53 -18.84
C VAL A 324 -11.60 14.07 -17.88
N TYR A 325 -12.34 15.09 -18.31
CA TYR A 325 -13.28 15.80 -17.46
C TYR A 325 -14.62 15.07 -17.40
N PRO A 326 -15.23 14.90 -16.22
CA PRO A 326 -16.59 14.40 -16.11
C PRO A 326 -17.58 15.41 -16.69
N ASP A 327 -18.60 14.91 -17.38
CA ASP A 327 -19.79 15.71 -17.62
C ASP A 327 -20.65 15.76 -16.35
N TYR A 328 -20.47 16.78 -15.53
CA TYR A 328 -21.20 16.90 -14.26
C TYR A 328 -22.72 17.01 -14.43
N ASP A 329 -23.22 17.40 -15.63
CA ASP A 329 -24.65 17.42 -15.93
C ASP A 329 -25.22 15.99 -16.11
N SER A 330 -24.37 15.00 -16.39
CA SER A 330 -24.74 13.59 -16.54
C SER A 330 -24.04 12.64 -15.55
N GLY A 331 -23.43 13.19 -14.50
CA GLY A 331 -22.88 12.46 -13.37
C GLY A 331 -21.35 12.32 -13.37
N ASN A 332 -20.76 12.45 -12.19
CA ASN A 332 -19.32 12.33 -11.97
C ASN A 332 -18.90 10.84 -11.87
N TRP A 333 -18.49 10.28 -13.00
CA TRP A 333 -17.98 8.90 -13.09
C TRP A 333 -16.55 8.74 -12.57
N SER A 334 -15.79 9.84 -12.46
CA SER A 334 -14.34 9.80 -12.21
C SER A 334 -14.01 9.37 -10.77
N GLU A 335 -14.76 9.83 -9.77
CA GLU A 335 -14.52 9.48 -8.36
C GLU A 335 -14.54 7.96 -8.12
N GLY A 336 -15.57 7.29 -8.64
CA GLY A 336 -15.69 5.83 -8.51
C GLY A 336 -14.60 5.07 -9.27
N LEU A 337 -14.16 5.58 -10.42
CA LEU A 337 -13.08 4.96 -11.19
C LEU A 337 -11.73 5.14 -10.48
N THR A 338 -11.47 6.34 -9.96
CA THR A 338 -10.26 6.65 -9.19
C THR A 338 -10.22 5.81 -7.93
N ALA A 339 -11.32 5.74 -7.17
CA ALA A 339 -11.41 4.88 -5.99
C ALA A 339 -11.24 3.38 -6.32
N TYR A 340 -11.67 2.94 -7.51
CA TYR A 340 -11.48 1.56 -7.96
C TYR A 340 -10.01 1.26 -8.28
N LEU A 341 -9.32 2.17 -8.97
CA LEU A 341 -7.96 1.99 -9.45
C LEU A 341 -6.87 2.42 -8.44
N ALA A 342 -7.24 3.11 -7.36
CA ALA A 342 -6.36 3.43 -6.24
C ALA A 342 -6.78 2.65 -4.98
N ASP A 343 -7.89 3.02 -4.35
CA ASP A 343 -8.25 2.48 -3.03
C ASP A 343 -8.53 0.97 -3.07
N HIS A 344 -9.37 0.52 -4.00
CA HIS A 344 -9.70 -0.91 -4.14
C HIS A 344 -8.53 -1.71 -4.70
N LEU A 345 -7.86 -1.22 -5.75
CA LEU A 345 -6.74 -1.93 -6.36
C LEU A 345 -5.62 -2.23 -5.35
N PHE A 346 -5.32 -1.32 -4.43
CA PHE A 346 -4.29 -1.55 -3.42
C PHE A 346 -4.74 -2.61 -2.39
N GLN A 347 -6.02 -2.63 -2.02
CA GLN A 347 -6.57 -3.71 -1.21
C GLN A 347 -6.55 -5.05 -1.98
N GLU A 348 -6.85 -5.04 -3.28
CA GLU A 348 -6.77 -6.20 -4.15
C GLU A 348 -5.33 -6.76 -4.24
N MET A 349 -4.32 -5.89 -4.37
CA MET A 349 -2.91 -6.28 -4.32
C MET A 349 -2.52 -6.95 -3.00
N ASN A 350 -3.17 -6.55 -1.90
CA ASN A 350 -2.98 -7.11 -0.56
C ASN A 350 -3.89 -8.33 -0.26
N GLY A 351 -4.65 -8.83 -1.25
CA GLY A 351 -5.56 -9.95 -1.08
C GLY A 351 -6.81 -9.63 -0.24
N GLN A 352 -7.19 -8.35 -0.13
CA GLN A 352 -8.34 -7.83 0.63
C GLN A 352 -9.39 -7.14 -0.27
N GLY A 353 -9.32 -7.37 -1.59
CA GLY A 353 -10.20 -6.71 -2.56
C GLY A 353 -11.68 -7.05 -2.39
N ASP A 354 -11.99 -8.30 -2.05
CA ASP A 354 -13.34 -8.79 -1.73
C ASP A 354 -13.88 -8.18 -0.45
N GLN A 355 -13.07 -8.10 0.61
CA GLN A 355 -13.42 -7.44 1.86
C GLN A 355 -13.69 -5.95 1.65
N TYR A 356 -12.88 -5.26 0.84
CA TYR A 356 -13.12 -3.85 0.50
C TYR A 356 -14.43 -3.65 -0.25
N ARG A 357 -14.78 -4.54 -1.20
CA ARG A 357 -16.09 -4.51 -1.88
C ARG A 357 -17.22 -4.73 -0.89
N LYS A 358 -17.12 -5.76 -0.03
CA LYS A 358 -18.09 -6.02 1.04
C LYS A 358 -18.30 -4.80 1.94
N ASP A 359 -17.23 -4.15 2.36
CA ASP A 359 -17.30 -2.94 3.19
C ASP A 359 -18.06 -1.80 2.49
N ASN A 360 -17.88 -1.63 1.18
CA ASN A 360 -18.65 -0.66 0.39
C ASN A 360 -20.14 -1.01 0.32
N LEU A 361 -20.50 -2.30 0.17
CA LEU A 361 -21.88 -2.74 0.20
C LEU A 361 -22.53 -2.55 1.59
N ILE A 362 -21.76 -2.78 2.66
CA ILE A 362 -22.18 -2.49 4.04
C ILE A 362 -22.45 -0.99 4.22
N ARG A 363 -21.57 -0.11 3.73
CA ARG A 363 -21.76 1.35 3.78
C ARG A 363 -23.02 1.78 3.04
N TYR A 364 -23.24 1.27 1.83
CA TYR A 364 -24.47 1.57 1.07
C TYR A 364 -25.71 1.18 1.88
N ARG A 365 -25.73 -0.03 2.45
CA ARG A 365 -26.88 -0.46 3.26
C ARG A 365 -27.08 0.36 4.55
N ASN A 366 -26.01 0.76 5.21
CA ASN A 366 -26.12 1.47 6.50
C ASN A 366 -26.50 2.94 6.33
N TYR A 367 -26.04 3.60 5.27
CA TYR A 367 -26.16 5.05 5.12
C TYR A 367 -27.20 5.49 4.09
N VAL A 368 -27.61 4.61 3.17
CA VAL A 368 -28.58 4.94 2.11
C VAL A 368 -29.95 4.40 2.52
N ALA A 369 -30.72 5.25 3.20
CA ALA A 369 -32.11 4.99 3.58
C ALA A 369 -33.11 5.40 2.47
N GLU A 370 -34.36 4.98 2.61
CA GLU A 370 -35.45 5.36 1.71
C GLU A 370 -35.59 6.89 1.64
N GLY A 371 -35.40 7.47 0.44
CA GLY A 371 -35.41 8.93 0.21
C GLY A 371 -34.05 9.62 0.19
N THR A 372 -32.95 8.91 0.50
CA THR A 372 -31.57 9.44 0.39
C THR A 372 -30.76 8.79 -0.74
N ASP A 373 -31.32 7.78 -1.40
CA ASP A 373 -30.74 7.14 -2.59
C ASP A 373 -31.00 7.95 -3.87
N PHE A 374 -30.07 7.92 -4.81
CA PHE A 374 -30.14 8.67 -6.06
C PHE A 374 -29.36 7.98 -7.21
N PRO A 375 -29.69 8.27 -8.48
CA PRO A 375 -28.96 7.76 -9.63
C PRO A 375 -27.52 8.29 -9.69
N LEU A 376 -26.58 7.53 -10.25
CA LEU A 376 -25.21 8.03 -10.47
C LEU A 376 -25.19 9.20 -11.46
N ALA A 377 -26.17 9.29 -12.36
CA ALA A 377 -26.34 10.42 -13.26
C ALA A 377 -26.56 11.77 -12.53
N GLU A 378 -26.97 11.74 -11.26
CA GLU A 378 -27.20 12.93 -10.44
C GLU A 378 -26.03 13.21 -9.47
N PHE A 379 -25.03 12.33 -9.42
CA PHE A 379 -23.87 12.50 -8.54
C PHE A 379 -22.92 13.56 -9.09
N THR A 380 -22.60 14.58 -8.30
CA THR A 380 -21.60 15.60 -8.66
C THR A 380 -20.39 15.55 -7.73
N SER A 381 -20.64 15.64 -6.43
CA SER A 381 -19.62 15.54 -5.38
C SER A 381 -20.18 14.99 -4.06
N ARG A 382 -19.29 14.64 -3.13
CA ARG A 382 -19.66 14.14 -1.80
C ARG A 382 -20.09 15.28 -0.88
N ASN A 383 -21.23 15.11 -0.23
CA ASN A 383 -21.73 16.02 0.83
C ASN A 383 -22.32 15.27 2.05
N SER A 384 -22.26 13.94 2.09
CA SER A 384 -22.84 13.14 3.16
C SER A 384 -22.34 11.69 3.07
N ALA A 385 -22.53 10.90 4.13
CA ALA A 385 -22.22 9.47 4.09
C ALA A 385 -23.02 8.72 3.00
N ALA A 386 -24.27 9.14 2.76
CA ALA A 386 -25.13 8.59 1.70
C ALA A 386 -24.56 8.91 0.30
N THR A 387 -24.22 10.17 0.03
CA THR A 387 -23.62 10.55 -1.27
C THR A 387 -22.27 9.90 -1.50
N GLN A 388 -21.47 9.67 -0.44
CA GLN A 388 -20.24 8.89 -0.55
C GLN A 388 -20.52 7.43 -0.93
N ALA A 389 -21.47 6.78 -0.25
CA ALA A 389 -21.78 5.38 -0.50
C ALA A 389 -22.33 5.14 -1.92
N VAL A 390 -23.07 6.11 -2.47
CA VAL A 390 -23.55 6.08 -3.86
C VAL A 390 -22.43 6.49 -4.83
N GLY A 391 -21.93 7.72 -4.75
CA GLY A 391 -21.01 8.31 -5.72
C GLY A 391 -19.66 7.62 -5.81
N TYR A 392 -19.12 7.15 -4.68
CA TYR A 392 -17.88 6.37 -4.66
C TYR A 392 -18.21 4.88 -4.67
N GLY A 393 -18.99 4.39 -3.71
CA GLY A 393 -19.21 2.94 -3.50
C GLY A 393 -19.93 2.26 -4.67
N LYS A 394 -21.12 2.74 -5.06
CA LYS A 394 -21.87 2.17 -6.19
C LYS A 394 -21.14 2.36 -7.52
N SER A 395 -20.52 3.52 -7.74
CA SER A 395 -19.73 3.79 -8.96
C SER A 395 -18.50 2.87 -9.06
N LEU A 396 -17.77 2.65 -7.96
CA LEU A 396 -16.67 1.68 -7.88
C LEU A 396 -17.14 0.27 -8.25
N MET A 397 -18.28 -0.16 -7.70
CA MET A 397 -18.85 -1.47 -8.02
C MET A 397 -19.31 -1.57 -9.48
N LEU A 398 -19.77 -0.48 -10.09
CA LEU A 398 -20.07 -0.43 -11.54
C LEU A 398 -18.82 -0.76 -12.36
N TRP A 399 -17.67 -0.15 -12.04
CA TRP A 399 -16.41 -0.41 -12.73
C TRP A 399 -15.89 -1.83 -12.50
N HIS A 400 -16.03 -2.33 -11.26
CA HIS A 400 -15.71 -3.72 -10.93
C HIS A 400 -16.55 -4.71 -11.74
N MET A 401 -17.88 -4.55 -11.74
CA MET A 401 -18.78 -5.41 -12.50
C MET A 401 -18.52 -5.32 -14.01
N LEU A 402 -18.17 -4.13 -14.53
CA LEU A 402 -17.78 -3.98 -15.93
C LEU A 402 -16.52 -4.81 -16.25
N ARG A 403 -15.47 -4.70 -15.42
CA ARG A 403 -14.26 -5.54 -15.53
C ARG A 403 -14.60 -7.03 -15.50
N GLN A 404 -15.45 -7.47 -14.58
CA GLN A 404 -15.86 -8.88 -14.50
C GLN A 404 -16.65 -9.34 -15.74
N GLN A 405 -17.47 -8.46 -16.33
CA GLN A 405 -18.24 -8.78 -17.53
C GLN A 405 -17.38 -8.90 -18.80
N ILE A 406 -16.36 -8.05 -18.96
CA ILE A 406 -15.59 -7.95 -20.22
C ILE A 406 -14.17 -8.52 -20.12
N GLY A 407 -13.69 -8.82 -18.91
CA GLY A 407 -12.33 -9.26 -18.63
C GLY A 407 -11.33 -8.11 -18.48
N GLY A 408 -10.25 -8.36 -17.73
CA GLY A 408 -9.25 -7.34 -17.39
C GLY A 408 -8.53 -6.72 -18.60
N GLU A 409 -8.22 -7.51 -19.64
CA GLU A 409 -7.50 -7.01 -20.82
C GLU A 409 -8.33 -5.98 -21.61
N LEU A 410 -9.60 -6.30 -21.91
CA LEU A 410 -10.50 -5.39 -22.61
C LEU A 410 -10.88 -4.19 -21.75
N PHE A 411 -10.96 -4.37 -20.43
CA PHE A 411 -11.17 -3.27 -19.49
C PHE A 411 -10.03 -2.24 -19.56
N ILE A 412 -8.77 -2.71 -19.50
CA ILE A 412 -7.59 -1.84 -19.62
C ILE A 412 -7.55 -1.16 -21.00
N GLU A 413 -7.84 -1.87 -22.09
CA GLU A 413 -7.88 -1.25 -23.41
C GLU A 413 -8.99 -0.19 -23.53
N GLY A 414 -10.16 -0.44 -22.93
CA GLY A 414 -11.25 0.53 -22.84
C GLY A 414 -10.85 1.79 -22.08
N LEU A 415 -10.15 1.66 -20.95
CA LEU A 415 -9.61 2.80 -20.21
C LEU A 415 -8.57 3.58 -21.02
N ARG A 416 -7.62 2.89 -21.65
CA ARG A 416 -6.61 3.54 -22.50
C ARG A 416 -7.25 4.27 -23.68
N GLN A 417 -8.27 3.68 -24.30
CA GLN A 417 -8.98 4.34 -25.39
C GLN A 417 -9.79 5.53 -24.90
N LEU A 418 -10.48 5.43 -23.76
CA LEU A 418 -11.17 6.56 -23.13
C LEU A 418 -10.21 7.73 -22.89
N TYR A 419 -9.05 7.45 -22.29
CA TYR A 419 -8.02 8.46 -22.07
C TYR A 419 -7.52 9.07 -23.38
N ARG A 420 -7.17 8.27 -24.39
CA ARG A 420 -6.68 8.78 -25.68
C ARG A 420 -7.70 9.64 -26.42
N ASP A 421 -8.97 9.23 -26.44
CA ASP A 421 -10.01 9.87 -27.25
C ASP A 421 -10.58 11.14 -26.59
N TYR A 422 -10.55 11.20 -25.25
CA TYR A 422 -11.11 12.29 -24.44
C TYR A 422 -10.09 13.08 -23.60
N LYS A 423 -8.78 12.92 -23.83
CA LYS A 423 -7.74 13.74 -23.16
C LYS A 423 -8.02 15.23 -23.35
N PHE A 424 -8.13 15.94 -22.22
CA PHE A 424 -8.53 17.34 -22.06
C PHE A 424 -9.90 17.69 -22.65
N ARG A 425 -10.83 16.73 -22.61
CA ARG A 425 -12.21 16.86 -23.05
C ARG A 425 -13.16 16.30 -22.00
N THR A 426 -14.43 16.66 -22.14
CA THR A 426 -15.51 16.17 -21.28
C THR A 426 -16.08 14.86 -21.81
N ALA A 427 -16.35 13.90 -20.93
CA ALA A 427 -17.03 12.64 -21.24
C ALA A 427 -18.15 12.38 -20.24
N GLY A 428 -19.32 11.94 -20.71
CA GLY A 428 -20.40 11.43 -19.86
C GLY A 428 -20.46 9.89 -19.85
N PHE A 429 -21.31 9.32 -18.99
CA PHE A 429 -21.52 7.86 -18.96
C PHE A 429 -21.99 7.29 -20.32
N THR A 430 -22.74 8.06 -21.11
CA THR A 430 -23.22 7.63 -22.44
C THR A 430 -22.07 7.47 -23.43
N ASP A 431 -21.10 8.39 -23.40
CA ASP A 431 -19.89 8.33 -24.23
C ASP A 431 -19.07 7.10 -23.88
N ILE A 432 -18.85 6.90 -22.58
CA ILE A 432 -18.10 5.76 -22.03
C ILE A 432 -18.77 4.44 -22.44
N ALA A 433 -20.08 4.33 -22.30
CA ALA A 433 -20.83 3.13 -22.69
C ALA A 433 -20.66 2.82 -24.19
N ALA A 434 -20.72 3.83 -25.06
CA ALA A 434 -20.53 3.66 -26.51
C ALA A 434 -19.08 3.26 -26.86
N LEU A 435 -18.10 3.85 -26.17
CA LEU A 435 -16.68 3.55 -26.34
C LEU A 435 -16.38 2.10 -25.94
N PHE A 436 -16.77 1.69 -24.74
CA PHE A 436 -16.57 0.31 -24.28
C PHE A 436 -17.35 -0.70 -25.14
N SER A 437 -18.52 -0.32 -25.66
CA SER A 437 -19.26 -1.17 -26.59
C SER A 437 -18.48 -1.42 -27.90
N THR A 438 -17.81 -0.37 -28.38
CA THR A 438 -16.96 -0.44 -29.57
C THR A 438 -15.71 -1.30 -29.33
N VAL A 439 -15.03 -1.12 -28.19
CA VAL A 439 -13.83 -1.88 -27.80
C VAL A 439 -14.13 -3.37 -27.66
N THR A 440 -15.26 -3.70 -27.03
CA THR A 440 -15.62 -5.09 -26.71
C THR A 440 -16.38 -5.79 -27.84
N GLY A 441 -16.96 -5.04 -28.78
CA GLY A 441 -17.89 -5.55 -29.78
C GLY A 441 -19.24 -6.02 -29.20
N GLN A 442 -19.55 -5.64 -27.95
CA GLN A 442 -20.79 -5.98 -27.25
C GLN A 442 -21.57 -4.69 -26.95
N ASP A 443 -22.90 -4.72 -27.02
CA ASP A 443 -23.71 -3.56 -26.62
C ASP A 443 -23.78 -3.46 -25.08
N LEU A 444 -23.07 -2.48 -24.51
CA LEU A 444 -22.99 -2.23 -23.07
C LEU A 444 -23.92 -1.12 -22.61
N GLN A 445 -24.65 -0.45 -23.50
CA GLN A 445 -25.63 0.57 -23.09
C GLN A 445 -26.63 0.05 -22.04
N PRO A 446 -27.24 -1.14 -22.20
CA PRO A 446 -28.15 -1.68 -21.18
C PRO A 446 -27.51 -1.86 -19.80
N PHE A 447 -26.21 -2.19 -19.74
CA PHE A 447 -25.47 -2.30 -18.49
C PHE A 447 -25.34 -0.93 -17.80
N PHE A 448 -24.91 0.09 -18.54
CA PHE A 448 -24.76 1.45 -18.00
C PHE A 448 -26.11 2.06 -17.61
N THR A 449 -27.13 2.03 -18.48
CA THR A 449 -28.48 2.52 -18.16
C THR A 449 -29.03 1.90 -16.87
N GLN A 450 -28.82 0.59 -16.66
CA GLN A 450 -29.29 -0.07 -15.45
C GLN A 450 -28.63 0.47 -14.18
N TRP A 451 -27.32 0.72 -14.19
CA TRP A 451 -26.58 1.07 -12.98
C TRP A 451 -26.42 2.57 -12.75
N VAL A 452 -26.46 3.36 -13.83
CA VAL A 452 -26.30 4.81 -13.81
C VAL A 452 -27.63 5.50 -13.52
N ASP A 453 -28.72 5.07 -14.17
CA ASP A 453 -29.99 5.80 -14.14
C ASP A 453 -30.97 5.29 -13.08
N ARG A 454 -30.79 4.07 -12.58
CA ARG A 454 -31.69 3.48 -11.57
C ARG A 454 -31.18 3.72 -10.16
N VAL A 455 -32.10 4.06 -9.27
CA VAL A 455 -31.92 3.93 -7.81
C VAL A 455 -32.06 2.47 -7.38
N GLY A 456 -31.62 2.18 -6.16
CA GLY A 456 -31.74 0.89 -5.49
C GLY A 456 -30.66 -0.11 -5.88
N ALA A 457 -30.72 -1.27 -5.20
CA ALA A 457 -29.86 -2.42 -5.45
C ALA A 457 -30.67 -3.72 -5.41
N PRO A 458 -30.30 -4.76 -6.20
CA PRO A 458 -30.97 -6.05 -6.13
C PRO A 458 -30.81 -6.71 -4.76
N ARG A 459 -31.83 -7.46 -4.34
CA ARG A 459 -31.76 -8.39 -3.19
C ARG A 459 -31.88 -9.81 -3.71
N LEU A 460 -30.92 -10.65 -3.39
CA LEU A 460 -30.80 -11.99 -3.95
C LEU A 460 -31.04 -13.05 -2.87
N GLU A 461 -31.71 -14.13 -3.26
CA GLU A 461 -31.88 -15.34 -2.45
C GLU A 461 -31.55 -16.58 -3.28
N LEU A 462 -31.00 -17.58 -2.61
CA LEU A 462 -30.62 -18.89 -3.13
C LEU A 462 -31.44 -19.97 -2.44
N SER A 463 -31.90 -20.98 -3.20
CA SER A 463 -32.35 -22.24 -2.62
C SER A 463 -31.90 -23.42 -3.45
N VAL A 464 -31.57 -24.53 -2.79
CA VAL A 464 -31.12 -25.77 -3.43
C VAL A 464 -32.06 -26.89 -3.03
N GLN A 465 -32.49 -27.69 -4.00
CA GLN A 465 -33.37 -28.84 -3.79
C GLN A 465 -32.90 -30.03 -4.62
N GLU A 466 -33.08 -31.24 -4.12
CA GLU A 466 -32.86 -32.45 -4.91
C GLU A 466 -33.83 -32.51 -6.10
N ALA A 467 -33.29 -32.85 -7.27
CA ALA A 467 -34.00 -33.11 -8.51
C ALA A 467 -33.75 -34.55 -8.98
N SER A 468 -34.59 -35.05 -9.88
CA SER A 468 -34.54 -36.43 -10.33
C SER A 468 -33.17 -36.80 -10.93
N GLY A 469 -32.58 -37.91 -10.45
CA GLY A 469 -31.36 -38.49 -11.03
C GLY A 469 -30.06 -38.00 -10.39
N ASN A 470 -30.03 -37.80 -9.07
CA ASN A 470 -28.89 -37.26 -8.31
C ASN A 470 -28.42 -35.91 -8.86
N GLN A 471 -29.35 -34.97 -8.97
CA GLN A 471 -29.11 -33.62 -9.47
C GLN A 471 -29.60 -32.58 -8.46
N ALA A 472 -28.88 -31.48 -8.33
CA ALA A 472 -29.29 -30.34 -7.53
C ALA A 472 -30.02 -29.34 -8.43
N ARG A 473 -31.26 -28.99 -8.10
CA ARG A 473 -31.94 -27.80 -8.65
C ARG A 473 -31.61 -26.61 -7.77
N ILE A 474 -30.88 -25.67 -8.34
CA ILE A 474 -30.47 -24.43 -7.68
C ILE A 474 -31.34 -23.29 -8.22
N MET A 475 -32.06 -22.59 -7.35
CA MET A 475 -32.96 -21.50 -7.69
C MET A 475 -32.42 -20.19 -7.14
N PHE A 476 -32.28 -19.20 -8.03
CA PHE A 476 -31.91 -17.83 -7.70
C PHE A 476 -33.14 -16.93 -7.83
N THR A 477 -33.35 -16.06 -6.85
CA THR A 477 -34.49 -15.15 -6.78
C THR A 477 -34.05 -13.72 -6.52
N GLN A 478 -34.67 -12.76 -7.21
CA GLN A 478 -34.59 -11.34 -6.91
C GLN A 478 -35.84 -10.89 -6.14
N VAL A 479 -35.72 -10.50 -4.87
CA VAL A 479 -36.87 -10.28 -3.97
C VAL A 479 -37.26 -8.82 -3.77
N GLN A 480 -36.60 -7.88 -4.43
CA GLN A 480 -37.01 -6.46 -4.46
C GLN A 480 -38.29 -6.25 -5.29
N ASN A 481 -39.04 -5.17 -5.02
CA ASN A 481 -40.33 -4.91 -5.68
C ASN A 481 -40.17 -4.34 -7.10
N GLU A 482 -39.07 -3.63 -7.35
CA GLU A 482 -38.73 -2.98 -8.60
C GLU A 482 -38.45 -4.01 -9.70
N ALA A 483 -38.27 -3.56 -10.94
CA ALA A 483 -37.92 -4.44 -12.05
C ALA A 483 -36.64 -5.26 -11.76
N ALA A 484 -36.58 -6.48 -12.31
CA ALA A 484 -35.40 -7.33 -12.21
C ALA A 484 -34.15 -6.60 -12.76
N TYR A 485 -33.01 -6.80 -12.12
CA TYR A 485 -31.71 -6.43 -12.66
C TYR A 485 -31.21 -7.56 -13.53
N GLN A 486 -30.47 -7.24 -14.60
CA GLN A 486 -29.70 -8.21 -15.36
C GLN A 486 -28.36 -8.38 -14.66
N LEU A 487 -28.09 -9.59 -14.14
CA LEU A 487 -26.91 -9.89 -13.32
C LEU A 487 -26.18 -11.11 -13.86
N ASN A 488 -24.84 -11.08 -13.81
CA ASN A 488 -23.99 -12.23 -14.03
C ASN A 488 -23.50 -12.71 -12.67
N VAL A 489 -24.24 -13.62 -12.03
CA VAL A 489 -24.00 -14.04 -10.65
C VAL A 489 -22.88 -15.10 -10.61
N PRO A 490 -21.73 -14.83 -9.98
CA PRO A 490 -20.72 -15.87 -9.76
C PRO A 490 -21.22 -16.84 -8.68
N VAL A 491 -21.01 -18.14 -8.89
CA VAL A 491 -21.51 -19.22 -8.02
C VAL A 491 -20.42 -20.27 -7.84
N ALA A 492 -20.07 -20.54 -6.59
CA ALA A 492 -19.14 -21.59 -6.18
C ALA A 492 -19.92 -22.83 -5.73
N LEU A 493 -19.61 -23.99 -6.31
CA LEU A 493 -20.12 -25.30 -5.87
C LEU A 493 -19.00 -26.08 -5.19
N PHE A 494 -19.21 -26.49 -3.95
CA PHE A 494 -18.27 -27.27 -3.15
C PHE A 494 -18.71 -28.73 -3.11
N TYR A 495 -17.82 -29.64 -3.52
CA TYR A 495 -18.08 -31.08 -3.55
C TYR A 495 -17.16 -31.83 -2.59
N ALA A 496 -17.69 -32.90 -1.99
CA ALA A 496 -16.95 -33.73 -1.05
C ALA A 496 -15.70 -34.34 -1.69
N GLY A 497 -14.54 -34.11 -1.05
CA GLY A 497 -13.25 -34.62 -1.51
C GLY A 497 -12.54 -33.75 -2.56
N GLU A 498 -13.14 -32.63 -2.98
CA GLU A 498 -12.48 -31.62 -3.81
C GLU A 498 -11.83 -30.54 -2.93
N SER A 499 -10.59 -30.15 -3.23
CA SER A 499 -9.89 -29.10 -2.49
C SER A 499 -10.23 -27.69 -2.97
N GLU A 500 -10.84 -27.57 -4.16
CA GLU A 500 -11.20 -26.29 -4.78
C GLU A 500 -12.65 -26.36 -5.26
N PRO A 501 -13.44 -25.27 -5.11
CA PRO A 501 -14.79 -25.24 -5.61
C PRO A 501 -14.83 -25.10 -7.13
N ARG A 502 -15.94 -25.53 -7.70
CA ARG A 502 -16.24 -25.32 -9.12
C ARG A 502 -16.96 -23.99 -9.28
N MET A 503 -16.36 -23.06 -10.04
CA MET A 503 -16.89 -21.73 -10.29
C MET A 503 -17.75 -21.67 -11.56
N TYR A 504 -18.92 -21.05 -11.46
CA TYR A 504 -19.86 -20.83 -12.56
C TYR A 504 -20.36 -19.38 -12.56
N THR A 505 -20.75 -18.87 -13.73
CA THR A 505 -21.45 -17.57 -13.84
C THR A 505 -22.87 -17.81 -14.33
N ILE A 506 -23.85 -17.42 -13.53
CA ILE A 506 -25.28 -17.60 -13.83
C ILE A 506 -25.87 -16.27 -14.28
N ASN A 507 -26.36 -16.23 -15.52
CA ASN A 507 -26.98 -15.03 -16.08
C ASN A 507 -28.46 -14.95 -15.64
N LEU A 508 -28.75 -14.01 -14.74
CA LEU A 508 -30.05 -13.78 -14.12
C LEU A 508 -30.71 -12.56 -14.79
N THR A 509 -31.59 -12.79 -15.77
CA THR A 509 -32.33 -11.73 -16.49
C THR A 509 -33.75 -11.50 -15.98
N GLN A 510 -34.23 -12.39 -15.11
CA GLN A 510 -35.60 -12.39 -14.59
C GLN A 510 -35.59 -12.46 -13.06
N LYS A 511 -36.76 -12.29 -12.45
CA LYS A 511 -36.92 -12.40 -11.00
C LYS A 511 -36.62 -13.79 -10.43
N PHE A 512 -36.77 -14.84 -11.25
CA PHE A 512 -36.55 -16.22 -10.84
C PHE A 512 -35.76 -16.93 -11.95
N GLN A 513 -34.70 -17.66 -11.59
CA GLN A 513 -33.94 -18.48 -12.51
C GLN A 513 -33.53 -19.78 -11.83
N GLY A 514 -33.82 -20.91 -12.48
CA GLY A 514 -33.36 -22.22 -12.04
C GLY A 514 -32.21 -22.72 -12.90
N VAL A 515 -31.23 -23.35 -12.27
CA VAL A 515 -30.15 -24.11 -12.91
C VAL A 515 -30.04 -25.49 -12.28
N VAL A 516 -29.39 -26.41 -13.00
CA VAL A 516 -29.21 -27.79 -12.54
C VAL A 516 -27.73 -28.10 -12.46
N ALA A 517 -27.28 -28.60 -11.30
CA ALA A 517 -25.96 -29.17 -11.10
C ALA A 517 -26.08 -30.69 -10.93
N GLY A 518 -25.06 -31.44 -11.36
CA GLY A 518 -25.01 -32.88 -11.13
C GLY A 518 -24.45 -33.20 -9.74
N ASP A 519 -24.67 -34.44 -9.31
CA ASP A 519 -24.12 -35.01 -8.07
C ASP A 519 -24.56 -34.28 -6.79
N PHE A 520 -25.87 -34.28 -6.54
CA PHE A 520 -26.45 -33.69 -5.33
C PHE A 520 -25.91 -34.35 -4.05
N ASP A 521 -25.76 -35.67 -4.04
CA ASP A 521 -25.27 -36.43 -2.89
C ASP A 521 -23.84 -36.03 -2.49
N GLY A 522 -23.01 -35.59 -3.45
CA GLY A 522 -21.65 -35.12 -3.20
C GLY A 522 -21.55 -33.60 -2.95
N LEU A 523 -22.62 -32.83 -3.14
CA LEU A 523 -22.62 -31.37 -3.05
C LEU A 523 -22.74 -30.93 -1.59
N GLN A 524 -21.67 -30.34 -1.06
CA GLN A 524 -21.58 -29.89 0.33
C GLN A 524 -22.09 -28.45 0.52
N ALA A 525 -21.80 -27.57 -0.43
CA ALA A 525 -22.24 -26.18 -0.34
C ALA A 525 -22.42 -25.51 -1.71
N VAL A 526 -23.31 -24.51 -1.74
CA VAL A 526 -23.50 -23.59 -2.87
C VAL A 526 -23.39 -22.17 -2.32
N VAL A 527 -22.47 -21.39 -2.87
CA VAL A 527 -22.28 -19.98 -2.47
C VAL A 527 -22.44 -19.10 -3.70
N ALA A 528 -23.40 -18.18 -3.67
CA ALA A 528 -23.59 -17.17 -4.70
C ALA A 528 -22.92 -15.86 -4.29
N ASP A 529 -22.29 -15.20 -5.27
CA ASP A 529 -21.50 -13.99 -5.09
C ASP A 529 -20.40 -14.08 -4.00
N PRO A 530 -19.57 -15.14 -4.03
CA PRO A 530 -18.65 -15.45 -2.93
C PRO A 530 -17.56 -14.38 -2.69
N HIS A 531 -17.19 -13.61 -3.72
CA HIS A 531 -16.20 -12.54 -3.64
C HIS A 531 -16.81 -11.14 -3.58
N PHE A 532 -18.13 -11.03 -3.38
CA PHE A 532 -18.86 -9.76 -3.37
C PHE A 532 -18.62 -8.93 -4.64
N ASP A 533 -18.71 -9.58 -5.81
CA ASP A 533 -18.46 -8.97 -7.12
C ASP A 533 -19.68 -8.17 -7.62
N LEU A 534 -20.86 -8.38 -7.02
CA LEU A 534 -22.10 -7.72 -7.42
C LEU A 534 -22.43 -6.52 -6.55
N PHE A 535 -22.82 -5.40 -7.18
CA PHE A 535 -23.54 -4.36 -6.47
C PHE A 535 -24.94 -4.85 -6.11
N ARG A 536 -25.15 -5.15 -4.83
CA ARG A 536 -26.41 -5.65 -4.28
C ARG A 536 -26.61 -5.13 -2.87
N GLN A 537 -27.86 -5.12 -2.42
CA GLN A 537 -28.14 -4.90 -1.01
C GLN A 537 -27.86 -6.19 -0.27
N LEU A 538 -26.84 -6.18 0.59
CA LEU A 538 -26.54 -7.33 1.46
C LEU A 538 -27.73 -7.63 2.36
N ASP A 539 -28.00 -8.90 2.60
CA ASP A 539 -28.97 -9.33 3.60
C ASP A 539 -28.44 -9.10 5.01
N ARG A 540 -29.32 -8.96 6.01
CA ARG A 540 -28.93 -8.76 7.42
C ARG A 540 -27.97 -9.87 7.86
N GLU A 541 -28.20 -11.09 7.43
CA GLU A 541 -27.35 -12.22 7.78
C GLU A 541 -26.02 -12.24 7.02
N GLU A 542 -25.67 -11.19 6.29
CA GLU A 542 -24.35 -11.01 5.68
C GLU A 542 -23.56 -9.85 6.32
N ILE A 543 -24.20 -9.07 7.18
CA ILE A 543 -23.62 -7.92 7.90
C ILE A 543 -23.57 -8.23 9.40
N PRO A 544 -22.46 -8.75 9.93
CA PRO A 544 -22.34 -9.02 11.35
C PRO A 544 -22.52 -7.73 12.18
N PRO A 545 -23.14 -7.79 13.36
CA PRO A 545 -23.29 -6.61 14.21
C PRO A 545 -21.93 -6.11 14.67
N THR A 546 -21.67 -4.81 14.62
CA THR A 546 -20.37 -4.22 15.00
C THR A 546 -20.51 -3.08 15.99
N ILE A 547 -19.41 -2.74 16.67
CA ILE A 547 -19.35 -1.60 17.60
C ILE A 547 -19.68 -0.28 16.89
N GLY A 548 -19.30 -0.16 15.62
CA GLY A 548 -19.59 1.00 14.79
C GLY A 548 -21.08 1.19 14.51
N GLN A 549 -21.86 0.11 14.39
CA GLN A 549 -23.32 0.21 14.29
C GLN A 549 -23.95 0.79 15.57
N LEU A 550 -23.39 0.47 16.74
CA LEU A 550 -23.85 1.05 18.00
C LEU A 550 -23.55 2.54 18.08
N PHE A 551 -22.33 2.96 17.71
CA PHE A 551 -21.94 4.38 17.71
C PHE A 551 -22.59 5.21 16.59
N GLY A 552 -22.94 4.57 15.47
CA GLY A 552 -23.61 5.21 14.34
C GLY A 552 -25.14 5.25 14.43
N ALA A 553 -25.73 4.67 15.47
CA ALA A 553 -27.18 4.68 15.65
C ALA A 553 -27.68 6.08 16.06
N GLU A 554 -28.75 6.56 15.42
CA GLU A 554 -29.36 7.87 15.76
C GLU A 554 -29.98 7.90 17.16
N GLN A 555 -30.43 6.73 17.64
CA GLN A 555 -31.07 6.55 18.94
C GLN A 555 -30.43 5.41 19.72
N ILE A 556 -30.00 5.69 20.96
CA ILE A 556 -29.28 4.73 21.80
C ILE A 556 -29.88 4.69 23.21
N SER A 557 -29.87 3.52 23.85
CA SER A 557 -30.11 3.36 25.29
C SER A 557 -28.89 2.74 25.98
N PHE A 558 -28.45 3.34 27.08
CA PHE A 558 -27.45 2.78 27.98
C PHE A 558 -28.13 2.22 29.22
N ILE A 559 -27.96 0.92 29.46
CA ILE A 559 -28.57 0.20 30.59
C ILE A 559 -27.51 0.00 31.65
N LEU A 560 -27.64 0.73 32.76
CA LEU A 560 -26.66 0.74 33.84
C LEU A 560 -26.98 -0.30 34.92
N PRO A 561 -25.97 -0.96 35.50
CA PRO A 561 -26.17 -1.95 36.55
C PRO A 561 -26.28 -1.26 37.93
N ARG A 562 -26.37 -2.06 39.00
CA ARG A 562 -26.40 -1.52 40.38
C ARG A 562 -25.02 -1.08 40.86
N GLU A 563 -23.98 -1.82 40.51
CA GLU A 563 -22.62 -1.54 40.97
C GLU A 563 -21.91 -0.55 40.04
N ASN A 564 -20.93 0.19 40.57
CA ASN A 564 -20.09 1.13 39.81
C ASN A 564 -20.85 2.13 38.92
N ARG A 565 -22.07 2.53 39.34
CA ARG A 565 -22.97 3.41 38.57
C ARG A 565 -22.34 4.71 38.11
N GLU A 566 -21.53 5.34 38.95
CA GLU A 566 -20.89 6.62 38.59
C GLU A 566 -19.90 6.44 37.45
N GLN A 567 -19.13 5.35 37.45
CA GLN A 567 -18.17 5.02 36.40
C GLN A 567 -18.88 4.67 35.09
N TRP A 568 -19.90 3.80 35.14
CA TRP A 568 -20.70 3.46 33.97
C TRP A 568 -21.45 4.65 33.39
N ARG A 569 -21.93 5.56 34.25
CA ARG A 569 -22.57 6.80 33.80
C ARG A 569 -21.59 7.71 33.07
N ARG A 570 -20.33 7.82 33.50
CA ARG A 570 -19.31 8.59 32.77
C ARG A 570 -19.06 8.02 31.37
N LEU A 571 -18.99 6.70 31.24
CA LEU A 571 -18.87 6.06 29.93
C LEU A 571 -20.08 6.35 29.06
N ALA A 572 -21.30 6.16 29.59
CA ALA A 572 -22.53 6.45 28.87
C ALA A 572 -22.64 7.92 28.43
N ASP A 573 -22.34 8.86 29.33
CA ASP A 573 -22.36 10.30 29.03
C ASP A 573 -21.33 10.66 27.93
N SER A 574 -20.15 10.02 27.93
CA SER A 574 -19.14 10.23 26.89
C SER A 574 -19.59 9.69 25.52
N PHE A 575 -20.29 8.56 25.51
CA PHE A 575 -20.75 7.92 24.26
C PHE A 575 -22.07 8.50 23.75
N ALA A 576 -22.81 9.24 24.58
CA ALA A 576 -24.07 9.89 24.23
C ALA A 576 -23.89 11.23 23.49
N ALA A 577 -22.66 11.74 23.35
CA ALA A 577 -22.42 13.05 22.76
C ALA A 577 -22.86 13.10 21.28
N GLY A 578 -23.84 13.95 20.97
CA GLY A 578 -24.33 14.16 19.59
C GLY A 578 -25.44 13.21 19.12
N VAL A 579 -26.00 12.37 20.00
CA VAL A 579 -26.99 11.32 19.66
C VAL A 579 -28.22 11.40 20.59
N ASP A 580 -29.41 10.96 20.15
CA ASP A 580 -30.59 10.83 21.02
C ASP A 580 -30.43 9.62 21.96
N ALA A 581 -29.76 9.87 23.10
CA ALA A 581 -29.41 8.84 24.07
C ALA A 581 -30.33 8.86 25.31
N ARG A 582 -30.69 7.66 25.80
CA ARG A 582 -31.35 7.45 27.10
C ARG A 582 -30.47 6.65 28.04
N ILE A 583 -30.29 7.12 29.26
CA ILE A 583 -29.59 6.39 30.31
C ILE A 583 -30.64 5.82 31.26
N LEU A 584 -30.75 4.49 31.30
CA LEU A 584 -31.77 3.74 32.04
C LEU A 584 -31.10 2.85 33.08
N MET A 585 -31.77 2.65 34.22
CA MET A 585 -31.29 1.73 35.24
C MET A 585 -31.87 0.35 35.00
N ALA A 586 -31.04 -0.69 35.05
CA ALA A 586 -31.49 -2.05 34.77
C ALA A 586 -32.60 -2.53 35.72
N GLU A 587 -32.65 -2.00 36.95
CA GLU A 587 -33.67 -2.35 37.95
C GLU A 587 -35.05 -1.74 37.70
N ASP A 588 -35.13 -0.71 36.86
CA ASP A 588 -36.38 -0.03 36.51
C ASP A 588 -37.01 -0.60 35.23
N LEU A 589 -36.38 -1.61 34.62
CA LEU A 589 -36.77 -2.18 33.33
C LEU A 589 -37.25 -3.62 33.48
N GLU A 590 -38.39 -3.92 32.88
CA GLU A 590 -38.88 -5.29 32.72
C GLU A 590 -38.28 -5.98 31.48
N ALA A 591 -37.98 -5.19 30.43
CA ALA A 591 -37.40 -5.66 29.17
C ALA A 591 -36.52 -4.57 28.54
N LEU A 592 -35.67 -4.95 27.58
CA LEU A 592 -34.84 -4.01 26.82
C LEU A 592 -35.71 -3.18 25.86
N PRO A 593 -35.39 -1.88 25.65
CA PRO A 593 -36.03 -1.08 24.62
C PRO A 593 -35.78 -1.65 23.22
N ASN A 594 -36.83 -1.81 22.42
CA ASN A 594 -36.76 -2.37 21.07
C ASN A 594 -36.96 -1.33 19.94
N ASP A 595 -36.97 -0.05 20.31
CA ASP A 595 -37.10 1.10 19.41
C ASP A 595 -35.75 1.79 19.11
N ARG A 596 -34.66 1.32 19.72
CA ARG A 596 -33.32 1.95 19.69
C ARG A 596 -32.22 0.92 19.95
N SER A 597 -31.01 1.19 19.48
CA SER A 597 -29.85 0.35 19.79
C SER A 597 -29.51 0.43 21.28
N VAL A 598 -28.96 -0.64 21.86
CA VAL A 598 -28.82 -0.76 23.32
C VAL A 598 -27.40 -1.14 23.72
N TRP A 599 -26.83 -0.41 24.68
CA TRP A 599 -25.63 -0.79 25.42
C TRP A 599 -26.01 -1.35 26.79
N ILE A 600 -25.66 -2.60 27.05
CA ILE A 600 -25.73 -3.23 28.38
C ILE A 600 -24.37 -3.06 29.05
N LEU A 601 -24.33 -2.29 30.14
CA LEU A 601 -23.09 -1.98 30.85
C LEU A 601 -22.94 -2.88 32.08
N GLY A 602 -21.78 -3.49 32.24
CA GLY A 602 -21.42 -4.34 33.37
C GLY A 602 -21.83 -5.80 33.21
N ARG A 603 -21.01 -6.69 33.80
CA ARG A 603 -21.29 -8.12 33.90
C ARG A 603 -22.39 -8.43 34.91
N ASP A 604 -22.51 -7.61 35.94
CA ASP A 604 -23.54 -7.70 36.98
C ASP A 604 -24.92 -7.18 36.51
N ASN A 605 -25.02 -6.73 35.26
CA ASN A 605 -26.27 -6.30 34.67
C ASN A 605 -27.22 -7.50 34.45
N PRO A 606 -28.48 -7.44 34.91
CA PRO A 606 -29.43 -8.55 34.72
C PRO A 606 -29.69 -8.90 33.24
N PHE A 607 -29.52 -7.94 32.33
CA PHE A 607 -29.67 -8.17 30.88
C PHE A 607 -28.43 -8.78 30.23
N ALA A 608 -27.32 -9.02 30.95
CA ALA A 608 -26.16 -9.72 30.40
C ALA A 608 -26.51 -11.14 29.91
N ALA A 609 -27.51 -11.79 30.50
CA ALA A 609 -28.04 -13.07 30.03
C ALA A 609 -28.70 -12.96 28.64
N THR A 610 -29.35 -11.83 28.35
CA THR A 610 -29.90 -11.53 27.02
C THR A 610 -28.80 -11.41 25.98
N MET A 611 -27.69 -10.76 26.32
CA MET A 611 -26.50 -10.74 25.45
C MET A 611 -25.94 -12.15 25.24
N ALA A 612 -25.79 -12.94 26.31
CA ALA A 612 -25.26 -14.29 26.22
C ALA A 612 -26.06 -15.19 25.27
N ALA A 613 -27.39 -15.09 25.29
CA ALA A 613 -28.25 -15.79 24.33
C ALA A 613 -28.10 -15.24 22.90
N ALA A 614 -27.97 -13.92 22.75
CA ALA A 614 -27.89 -13.26 21.45
C ALA A 614 -26.57 -13.54 20.69
N VAL A 615 -25.50 -13.94 21.39
CA VAL A 615 -24.21 -14.28 20.75
C VAL A 615 -23.97 -15.77 20.55
N GLU A 616 -24.89 -16.62 20.99
CA GLU A 616 -24.76 -18.08 20.89
C GLU A 616 -24.67 -18.54 19.42
N SER A 617 -25.39 -17.86 18.50
CA SER A 617 -25.34 -18.11 17.06
C SER A 617 -24.01 -17.71 16.40
N TYR A 618 -23.16 -16.94 17.09
CA TYR A 618 -21.84 -16.52 16.61
C TYR A 618 -20.69 -17.34 17.21
N ASP A 619 -21.00 -18.52 17.77
CA ASP A 619 -20.04 -19.39 18.46
C ASP A 619 -19.30 -18.68 19.62
N ALA A 620 -20.01 -17.80 20.31
CA ALA A 620 -19.53 -17.15 21.52
C ALA A 620 -20.31 -17.64 22.74
N GLN A 621 -19.58 -17.97 23.81
CA GLN A 621 -20.17 -18.53 25.02
C GLN A 621 -19.72 -17.78 26.27
N PHE A 622 -20.66 -17.52 27.16
CA PHE A 622 -20.38 -16.97 28.49
C PHE A 622 -20.11 -18.12 29.47
N THR A 623 -19.03 -18.01 30.24
CA THR A 623 -18.70 -18.96 31.30
C THR A 623 -18.58 -18.23 32.63
N ASN A 624 -18.42 -18.98 33.73
CA ASN A 624 -18.23 -18.37 35.04
C ASN A 624 -16.89 -17.62 35.17
N ALA A 625 -15.86 -18.05 34.44
CA ALA A 625 -14.50 -17.50 34.53
C ALA A 625 -14.18 -16.48 33.43
N GLY A 626 -14.96 -16.45 32.35
CA GLY A 626 -14.64 -15.67 31.16
C GLY A 626 -15.64 -15.88 30.02
N LEU A 627 -15.18 -15.63 28.81
CA LEU A 627 -15.87 -15.80 27.54
C LEU A 627 -15.10 -16.83 26.69
N THR A 628 -15.80 -17.47 25.75
CA THR A 628 -15.17 -18.10 24.59
C THR A 628 -15.60 -17.29 23.37
N LEU A 629 -14.65 -16.75 22.61
CA LEU A 629 -14.89 -15.90 21.45
C LEU A 629 -14.30 -16.59 20.23
N SER A 630 -15.16 -17.12 19.35
CA SER A 630 -14.74 -17.84 18.13
C SER A 630 -13.67 -18.91 18.42
N GLY A 631 -13.95 -19.76 19.42
CA GLY A 631 -13.04 -20.82 19.88
C GLY A 631 -11.87 -20.38 20.78
N SER A 632 -11.62 -19.08 20.95
CA SER A 632 -10.54 -18.57 21.82
C SER A 632 -11.05 -18.25 23.24
N PRO A 633 -10.47 -18.82 24.30
CA PRO A 633 -10.86 -18.50 25.68
C PRO A 633 -10.34 -17.12 26.09
N VAL A 634 -11.19 -16.31 26.72
CA VAL A 634 -10.90 -14.98 27.26
C VAL A 634 -11.34 -14.94 28.70
N GLU A 635 -10.41 -14.89 29.65
CA GLU A 635 -10.75 -14.78 31.08
C GLU A 635 -11.27 -13.38 31.42
N TYR A 636 -12.10 -13.26 32.47
CA TYR A 636 -12.52 -11.94 32.94
C TYR A 636 -11.44 -11.21 33.76
N ALA A 637 -10.58 -11.95 34.46
CA ALA A 637 -9.58 -11.38 35.34
C ALA A 637 -8.61 -10.47 34.58
N ASP A 638 -8.35 -9.27 35.12
CA ASP A 638 -7.45 -8.25 34.56
C ASP A 638 -7.82 -7.83 33.12
N ARG A 639 -9.10 -7.97 32.74
CA ARG A 639 -9.55 -7.78 31.37
C ARG A 639 -10.82 -6.94 31.26
N SER A 640 -10.93 -6.26 30.13
CA SER A 640 -12.16 -5.59 29.69
C SER A 640 -12.61 -6.22 28.37
N SER A 641 -13.89 -6.53 28.25
CA SER A 641 -14.43 -7.23 27.08
C SER A 641 -15.62 -6.46 26.50
N VAL A 642 -15.70 -6.42 25.18
CA VAL A 642 -16.82 -5.81 24.46
C VAL A 642 -17.36 -6.79 23.44
N LEU A 643 -18.68 -6.95 23.42
CA LEU A 643 -19.38 -7.82 22.48
C LEU A 643 -20.54 -7.06 21.85
N THR A 644 -20.83 -7.38 20.60
CA THR A 644 -22.04 -6.94 19.91
C THR A 644 -22.88 -8.13 19.49
N ALA A 645 -24.19 -7.91 19.39
CA ALA A 645 -25.14 -8.88 18.87
C ALA A 645 -26.29 -8.15 18.19
N ARG A 646 -27.20 -8.88 17.56
CA ARG A 646 -28.50 -8.33 17.15
C ARG A 646 -29.43 -8.21 18.35
N HIS A 647 -30.25 -7.18 18.38
CA HIS A 647 -31.28 -7.07 19.40
C HIS A 647 -32.33 -8.20 19.20
N PRO A 648 -32.61 -9.04 20.21
CA PRO A 648 -33.47 -10.22 20.05
C PRO A 648 -34.89 -9.93 19.55
N ASP A 649 -35.49 -8.82 20.02
CA ASP A 649 -36.86 -8.44 19.64
C ASP A 649 -36.93 -7.57 18.38
N ASN A 650 -35.79 -7.06 17.90
CA ASN A 650 -35.73 -6.21 16.72
C ASN A 650 -34.35 -6.35 16.05
N PRO A 651 -34.19 -7.30 15.11
CA PRO A 651 -32.87 -7.64 14.56
C PRO A 651 -32.21 -6.54 13.72
N ASP A 652 -32.94 -5.45 13.41
CA ASP A 652 -32.40 -4.27 12.74
C ASP A 652 -31.63 -3.35 13.71
N LEU A 653 -31.77 -3.55 15.03
CA LEU A 653 -31.07 -2.81 16.07
C LEU A 653 -29.87 -3.61 16.61
N ALA A 654 -28.83 -2.88 17.00
CA ALA A 654 -27.64 -3.47 17.59
C ALA A 654 -27.77 -3.54 19.13
N LEU A 655 -27.26 -4.64 19.68
CA LEU A 655 -27.06 -4.84 21.11
C LEU A 655 -25.56 -4.84 21.39
N GLY A 656 -25.12 -4.05 22.36
CA GLY A 656 -23.74 -4.00 22.82
C GLY A 656 -23.64 -4.41 24.29
N TRP A 657 -22.53 -5.02 24.67
CA TRP A 657 -22.25 -5.35 26.06
C TRP A 657 -20.80 -5.02 26.39
N ILE A 658 -20.59 -4.37 27.54
CA ILE A 658 -19.26 -3.98 28.03
C ILE A 658 -19.03 -4.57 29.42
N HIS A 659 -17.94 -5.30 29.55
CA HIS A 659 -17.37 -5.74 30.80
C HIS A 659 -16.03 -5.03 31.06
N VAL A 660 -15.82 -4.63 32.31
CA VAL A 660 -14.57 -4.09 32.82
C VAL A 660 -14.36 -4.73 34.19
N ASP A 661 -13.27 -5.48 34.37
CA ASP A 661 -12.95 -6.13 35.65
C ASP A 661 -12.52 -5.10 36.70
N ASP A 662 -11.46 -4.33 36.40
CA ASP A 662 -11.03 -3.19 37.22
C ASP A 662 -11.43 -1.85 36.57
N MET A 663 -12.28 -1.09 37.28
CA MET A 663 -12.77 0.21 36.85
C MET A 663 -11.66 1.26 36.63
N VAL A 664 -10.42 1.00 37.08
CA VAL A 664 -9.24 1.81 36.71
C VAL A 664 -9.05 1.86 35.19
N ALA A 665 -9.43 0.80 34.45
CA ALA A 665 -9.34 0.76 32.99
C ALA A 665 -10.40 1.61 32.26
N MET A 666 -11.43 2.08 32.97
CA MET A 666 -12.57 2.79 32.37
C MET A 666 -12.19 4.01 31.51
N PRO A 667 -11.28 4.92 31.92
CA PRO A 667 -10.87 6.04 31.09
C PRO A 667 -10.22 5.60 29.77
N GLY A 668 -9.36 4.58 29.81
CA GLY A 668 -8.74 4.02 28.60
C GLY A 668 -9.75 3.34 27.68
N MET A 669 -10.78 2.69 28.25
CA MET A 669 -11.87 2.11 27.45
C MET A 669 -12.72 3.19 26.76
N ILE A 670 -13.02 4.30 27.45
CA ILE A 670 -13.75 5.45 26.88
C ILE A 670 -12.97 6.06 25.71
N GLU A 671 -11.65 6.22 25.87
CA GLU A 671 -10.78 6.77 24.82
C GLU A 671 -10.66 5.82 23.62
N LYS A 672 -10.46 4.52 23.87
CA LYS A 672 -10.11 3.57 22.81
C LYS A 672 -11.32 3.04 22.02
N LEU A 673 -12.44 2.71 22.67
CA LEU A 673 -13.54 1.98 22.02
C LEU A 673 -14.10 2.61 20.73
N PRO A 674 -14.26 3.95 20.62
CA PRO A 674 -14.72 4.58 19.37
C PRO A 674 -13.85 4.26 18.15
N HIS A 675 -12.56 3.96 18.35
CA HIS A 675 -11.62 3.62 17.28
C HIS A 675 -11.73 2.16 16.79
N TYR A 676 -12.54 1.32 17.44
CA TYR A 676 -12.71 -0.10 17.12
C TYR A 676 -14.04 -0.43 16.42
N GLY A 677 -14.67 0.56 15.76
CA GLY A 677 -16.01 0.43 15.19
C GLY A 677 -16.20 -0.74 14.19
N LYS A 678 -15.14 -1.23 13.53
CA LYS A 678 -15.26 -2.36 12.59
C LYS A 678 -15.43 -3.74 13.24
N TYR A 679 -15.12 -3.87 14.53
CA TYR A 679 -15.11 -5.17 15.22
C TYR A 679 -16.45 -5.47 15.88
N SER A 680 -16.76 -6.77 15.99
CA SER A 680 -17.91 -7.28 16.72
C SER A 680 -17.58 -7.63 18.18
N PHE A 681 -16.34 -8.07 18.41
CA PHE A 681 -15.87 -8.39 19.75
C PHE A 681 -14.43 -7.95 19.99
N LEU A 682 -14.14 -7.60 21.24
CA LEU A 682 -12.85 -7.14 21.71
C LEU A 682 -12.54 -7.69 23.11
N SER A 683 -11.27 -7.93 23.36
CA SER A 683 -10.70 -8.07 24.70
C SER A 683 -9.51 -7.12 24.84
N PHE A 684 -9.38 -6.54 26.03
CA PHE A 684 -8.25 -5.72 26.44
C PHE A 684 -7.68 -6.26 27.75
N ILE A 685 -6.35 -6.22 27.89
CA ILE A 685 -5.63 -6.61 29.11
C ILE A 685 -5.15 -5.36 29.85
N GLY A 686 -5.26 -5.39 31.18
CA GLY A 686 -4.62 -4.45 32.09
C GLY A 686 -5.39 -3.15 32.34
N ALA A 687 -4.90 -2.39 33.32
CA ALA A 687 -5.43 -1.08 33.71
C ALA A 687 -5.27 0.00 32.62
N GLU A 688 -4.24 -0.12 31.77
CA GLU A 688 -4.13 0.65 30.52
C GLU A 688 -4.52 -0.29 29.37
N PRO A 689 -5.80 -0.35 28.97
CA PRO A 689 -6.34 -1.47 28.19
C PRO A 689 -5.61 -1.64 26.85
N VAL A 690 -4.82 -2.71 26.71
CA VAL A 690 -4.16 -3.10 25.44
C VAL A 690 -4.97 -4.20 24.79
N ASN A 691 -5.40 -4.00 23.54
CA ASN A 691 -6.21 -4.99 22.84
C ASN A 691 -5.40 -6.25 22.52
N ASP A 692 -5.90 -7.41 22.93
CA ASP A 692 -5.24 -8.69 22.71
C ASP A 692 -6.08 -9.66 21.87
N VAL A 693 -7.41 -9.54 21.93
CA VAL A 693 -8.35 -10.27 21.06
C VAL A 693 -9.26 -9.28 20.36
N LYS A 694 -9.47 -9.47 19.06
CA LYS A 694 -10.42 -8.72 18.26
C LYS A 694 -10.94 -9.58 17.11
N GLY A 695 -12.18 -9.36 16.70
CA GLY A 695 -12.72 -10.04 15.55
C GLY A 695 -14.11 -9.54 15.15
N VAL A 696 -14.59 -10.11 14.07
CA VAL A 696 -15.91 -9.86 13.49
C VAL A 696 -16.63 -11.19 13.45
N TRP A 697 -17.92 -11.23 13.80
CA TRP A 697 -18.67 -12.48 13.77
C TRP A 697 -18.75 -13.05 12.36
N THR A 698 -18.62 -14.37 12.24
CA THR A 698 -19.02 -15.11 11.04
C THR A 698 -20.54 -15.19 11.00
N SER A 699 -21.13 -15.00 9.83
CA SER A 699 -22.58 -15.01 9.65
C SER A 699 -22.99 -16.18 8.75
N PRO A 700 -23.34 -17.34 9.34
CA PRO A 700 -23.59 -18.57 8.58
C PRO A 700 -24.91 -18.56 7.80
N ASP A 701 -25.85 -17.69 8.17
CA ASP A 701 -27.23 -17.71 7.67
C ASP A 701 -27.46 -16.82 6.43
N SER A 702 -26.40 -16.55 5.66
CA SER A 702 -26.54 -15.76 4.42
C SER A 702 -27.56 -16.42 3.47
N PRO A 703 -28.53 -15.68 2.91
CA PRO A 703 -29.47 -16.22 1.93
C PRO A 703 -28.81 -16.58 0.60
N LEU A 704 -27.51 -16.31 0.43
CA LEU A 704 -26.70 -16.69 -0.73
C LEU A 704 -25.80 -17.89 -0.46
N VAL A 705 -25.87 -18.47 0.73
CA VAL A 705 -25.16 -19.67 1.12
C VAL A 705 -26.19 -20.78 1.38
N TRP A 706 -25.99 -21.92 0.72
CA TRP A 706 -26.66 -23.16 1.07
C TRP A 706 -25.61 -24.17 1.51
N LEU A 707 -25.86 -24.82 2.65
CA LEU A 707 -25.05 -25.91 3.19
C LEU A 707 -25.87 -27.20 3.21
N ALA A 708 -25.24 -28.33 2.93
CA ALA A 708 -25.90 -29.63 3.03
C ALA A 708 -26.22 -29.97 4.50
N ASP A 709 -27.39 -30.58 4.73
CA ASP A 709 -27.94 -30.86 6.07
C ASP A 709 -27.07 -31.83 6.91
N ASP A 710 -26.20 -32.60 6.27
CA ASP A 710 -25.36 -33.62 6.89
C ASP A 710 -23.96 -33.11 7.31
N LEU A 711 -23.67 -31.83 7.08
CA LEU A 711 -22.42 -31.20 7.51
C LEU A 711 -22.38 -30.99 9.03
N PRO A 712 -21.18 -31.07 9.66
CA PRO A 712 -21.02 -30.81 11.08
C PRO A 712 -21.36 -29.34 11.42
N ALA A 713 -21.88 -29.12 12.64
CA ALA A 713 -22.10 -27.78 13.16
C ALA A 713 -20.78 -26.99 13.18
N GLY A 714 -20.79 -25.76 12.64
CA GLY A 714 -19.60 -24.92 12.51
C GLY A 714 -18.69 -25.27 11.31
N TYR A 715 -19.20 -26.01 10.31
CA TYR A 715 -18.47 -26.25 9.06
C TYR A 715 -17.98 -24.93 8.44
N GLN A 716 -16.66 -24.83 8.23
CA GLN A 716 -16.05 -23.69 7.55
C GLN A 716 -15.88 -24.01 6.08
N LEU A 717 -16.34 -23.08 5.23
CA LEU A 717 -16.10 -23.17 3.80
C LEU A 717 -14.59 -23.06 3.52
N PRO A 718 -14.05 -23.88 2.60
CA PRO A 718 -12.68 -23.71 2.14
C PRO A 718 -12.44 -22.29 1.64
N GLU A 719 -11.27 -21.72 1.97
CA GLU A 719 -10.88 -20.40 1.47
C GLU A 719 -10.81 -20.41 -0.06
N LEU A 720 -11.35 -19.35 -0.64
CA LEU A 720 -11.27 -19.13 -2.08
C LEU A 720 -9.93 -18.50 -2.42
N LYS A 721 -9.38 -18.88 -3.57
CA LYS A 721 -8.15 -18.26 -4.06
C LYS A 721 -8.44 -16.78 -4.36
N PRO A 722 -7.60 -15.84 -3.88
CA PRO A 722 -7.73 -14.44 -4.23
C PRO A 722 -7.51 -14.26 -5.74
N GLU A 723 -8.24 -13.32 -6.34
CA GLU A 723 -8.06 -12.96 -7.74
C GLU A 723 -6.72 -12.26 -7.96
N ASN A 724 -6.16 -12.40 -9.17
CA ASN A 724 -4.99 -11.61 -9.53
C ASN A 724 -5.35 -10.13 -9.64
N PRO A 725 -4.56 -9.22 -9.04
CA PRO A 725 -4.86 -7.80 -9.10
C PRO A 725 -4.74 -7.26 -10.53
N LEU A 726 -5.49 -6.20 -10.84
CA LEU A 726 -5.51 -5.58 -12.18
C LEU A 726 -4.12 -5.11 -12.63
N ALA A 727 -3.34 -4.60 -11.67
CA ALA A 727 -1.96 -4.20 -11.82
C ALA A 727 -1.22 -4.45 -10.49
N LYS A 728 0.11 -4.32 -10.50
CA LYS A 728 0.94 -4.44 -9.30
C LYS A 728 1.82 -3.21 -9.17
N LEU A 729 1.91 -2.66 -7.96
CA LEU A 729 2.83 -1.57 -7.67
C LEU A 729 4.27 -2.07 -7.87
N PRO A 730 5.10 -1.39 -8.69
CA PRO A 730 6.49 -1.77 -8.83
C PRO A 730 7.20 -1.78 -7.46
N PRO A 731 8.05 -2.78 -7.18
CA PRO A 731 8.81 -2.81 -5.94
C PRO A 731 9.75 -1.59 -5.86
N LYS A 732 10.00 -1.10 -4.64
CA LYS A 732 10.87 0.07 -4.41
C LYS A 732 12.30 -0.18 -4.88
N TYR A 733 12.76 -1.42 -4.76
CA TYR A 733 14.01 -1.91 -5.33
C TYR A 733 13.68 -2.82 -6.52
N LEU A 734 14.10 -2.44 -7.72
CA LEU A 734 13.78 -3.21 -8.92
C LEU A 734 14.64 -4.48 -8.98
N PRO A 735 14.04 -5.69 -9.11
CA PRO A 735 14.75 -6.95 -9.27
C PRO A 735 15.84 -6.91 -10.35
N GLU A 736 15.59 -6.21 -11.45
CA GLU A 736 16.51 -6.08 -12.59
C GLU A 736 17.77 -5.29 -12.23
N GLN A 737 17.67 -4.29 -11.34
CA GLN A 737 18.81 -3.50 -10.87
C GLN A 737 19.71 -4.33 -9.95
N LEU A 738 19.10 -5.11 -9.04
CA LEU A 738 19.81 -6.07 -8.20
C LEU A 738 20.49 -7.15 -9.06
N GLN A 739 19.75 -7.73 -10.01
CA GLN A 739 20.27 -8.74 -10.93
C GLN A 739 21.48 -8.24 -11.72
N ARG A 740 21.50 -6.98 -12.17
CA ARG A 740 22.63 -6.38 -12.88
C ARG A 740 23.93 -6.43 -12.07
N HIS A 741 23.88 -6.15 -10.77
CA HIS A 741 25.06 -6.20 -9.90
C HIS A 741 25.54 -7.63 -9.67
N VAL A 742 24.62 -8.56 -9.42
CA VAL A 742 24.94 -9.99 -9.28
C VAL A 742 25.60 -10.52 -10.55
N LEU A 743 25.00 -10.26 -11.72
CA LEU A 743 25.52 -10.70 -13.03
C LEU A 743 26.96 -10.23 -13.28
N ALA A 744 27.28 -8.99 -12.88
CA ALA A 744 28.63 -8.47 -13.02
C ALA A 744 29.61 -9.21 -12.09
N LEU A 745 29.32 -9.21 -10.79
CA LEU A 745 30.20 -9.76 -9.75
C LEU A 745 30.38 -11.27 -9.89
N ALA A 746 29.32 -12.01 -10.21
CA ALA A 746 29.32 -13.46 -10.39
C ALA A 746 29.74 -13.89 -11.82
N SER A 747 30.23 -12.98 -12.66
CA SER A 747 30.69 -13.36 -14.00
C SER A 747 32.04 -14.08 -13.97
N ARG A 748 32.31 -14.87 -15.02
CA ARG A 748 33.60 -15.56 -15.23
C ARG A 748 34.80 -14.62 -15.19
N GLU A 749 34.59 -13.36 -15.55
CA GLU A 749 35.66 -12.36 -15.53
C GLU A 749 36.20 -12.18 -14.11
N PHE A 750 35.38 -12.22 -13.07
CA PHE A 750 35.79 -11.98 -11.68
C PHE A 750 36.39 -13.23 -11.00
N GLN A 751 36.49 -14.37 -11.70
CA GLN A 751 37.27 -15.55 -11.30
C GLN A 751 36.98 -16.05 -9.87
N GLY A 752 35.73 -15.93 -9.42
CA GLY A 752 35.30 -16.34 -8.08
C GLY A 752 35.89 -15.53 -6.93
N ARG A 753 36.46 -14.36 -7.22
CA ARG A 753 36.77 -13.29 -6.25
C ARG A 753 37.57 -13.71 -5.01
N LYS A 754 38.42 -14.75 -5.10
CA LYS A 754 39.31 -15.16 -3.98
C LYS A 754 40.18 -14.01 -3.50
N ALA A 755 40.22 -13.79 -2.19
CA ALA A 755 41.00 -12.72 -1.58
C ALA A 755 42.47 -12.76 -2.05
N GLY A 756 43.03 -11.57 -2.36
CA GLY A 756 44.40 -11.44 -2.87
C GLY A 756 44.59 -11.81 -4.35
N THR A 757 43.52 -12.07 -5.11
CA THR A 757 43.59 -12.38 -6.55
C THR A 757 43.13 -11.22 -7.44
N PRO A 758 43.51 -11.22 -8.75
CA PRO A 758 43.00 -10.23 -9.71
C PRO A 758 41.47 -10.22 -9.89
N GLY A 759 40.78 -11.30 -9.50
CA GLY A 759 39.32 -11.38 -9.48
C GLY A 759 38.72 -10.50 -8.37
N ALA A 760 39.25 -10.62 -7.15
CA ALA A 760 38.88 -9.77 -6.02
C ALA A 760 39.21 -8.30 -6.29
N ASP A 761 40.35 -8.03 -6.91
CA ASP A 761 40.73 -6.66 -7.29
C ASP A 761 39.73 -5.99 -8.23
N ARG A 762 39.23 -6.73 -9.23
CA ARG A 762 38.19 -6.23 -10.14
C ARG A 762 36.85 -6.03 -9.43
N ALA A 763 36.49 -6.89 -8.47
CA ALA A 763 35.32 -6.70 -7.62
C ALA A 763 35.42 -5.39 -6.84
N ALA A 764 36.56 -5.15 -6.19
CA ALA A 764 36.81 -3.93 -5.45
C ALA A 764 36.73 -2.68 -6.35
N ASP A 765 37.33 -2.72 -7.55
CA ASP A 765 37.30 -1.62 -8.51
C ASP A 765 35.88 -1.37 -9.04
N TYR A 766 35.11 -2.42 -9.31
CA TYR A 766 33.70 -2.32 -9.72
C TYR A 766 32.86 -1.61 -8.64
N ILE A 767 32.95 -2.07 -7.39
CA ILE A 767 32.19 -1.53 -6.25
C ILE A 767 32.57 -0.06 -6.00
N ALA A 768 33.87 0.26 -5.98
CA ALA A 768 34.34 1.64 -5.83
C ALA A 768 33.84 2.54 -6.98
N GLY A 769 33.79 2.00 -8.21
CA GLY A 769 33.22 2.68 -9.36
C GLY A 769 31.72 2.98 -9.21
N GLN A 770 30.94 2.06 -8.62
CA GLN A 770 29.53 2.30 -8.32
C GLN A 770 29.38 3.41 -7.27
N PHE A 771 30.11 3.35 -6.16
CA PHE A 771 30.08 4.41 -5.13
C PHE A 771 30.46 5.78 -5.69
N GLN A 772 31.47 5.83 -6.56
CA GLN A 772 31.88 7.07 -7.21
C GLN A 772 30.79 7.63 -8.14
N GLN A 773 30.08 6.79 -8.89
CA GLN A 773 28.97 7.21 -9.75
C GLN A 773 27.79 7.77 -8.94
N LEU A 774 27.61 7.30 -7.70
CA LEU A 774 26.61 7.81 -6.76
C LEU A 774 27.02 9.12 -6.09
N GLY A 775 28.27 9.56 -6.24
CA GLY A 775 28.78 10.77 -5.59
C GLY A 775 28.96 10.65 -4.07
N LEU A 776 29.06 9.42 -3.55
CA LEU A 776 29.32 9.18 -2.13
C LEU A 776 30.69 9.71 -1.71
N GLU A 777 30.88 10.01 -0.43
CA GLU A 777 32.17 10.45 0.07
C GLU A 777 33.09 9.26 0.36
N ALA A 778 34.38 9.42 0.08
CA ALA A 778 35.41 8.44 0.43
C ALA A 778 36.05 8.82 1.77
N PRO A 779 35.77 8.11 2.88
CA PRO A 779 36.35 8.47 4.18
C PRO A 779 37.88 8.31 4.13
N GLY A 780 38.60 9.32 4.64
CA GLY A 780 40.06 9.38 4.54
C GLY A 780 40.61 9.71 3.14
N GLY A 781 39.75 10.05 2.18
CA GLY A 781 40.14 10.52 0.83
C GLY A 781 40.38 9.42 -0.21
N SER A 782 40.09 8.16 0.11
CA SER A 782 40.19 7.01 -0.79
C SER A 782 39.08 6.01 -0.49
N TYR A 783 38.42 5.47 -1.53
CA TYR A 783 37.45 4.39 -1.35
C TYR A 783 38.11 3.08 -0.90
N PHE A 784 39.43 2.96 -1.04
CA PHE A 784 40.16 1.75 -0.66
C PHE A 784 40.85 1.91 0.70
N GLN A 785 40.51 1.01 1.62
CA GLN A 785 41.27 0.77 2.85
C GLN A 785 42.16 -0.46 2.63
N ALA A 786 43.43 -0.23 2.27
CA ALA A 786 44.36 -1.29 1.87
C ALA A 786 45.34 -1.67 2.99
N TRP A 787 45.68 -2.96 3.08
CA TRP A 787 46.71 -3.50 3.97
C TRP A 787 47.44 -4.67 3.33
N ARG A 788 48.54 -5.12 3.95
CA ARG A 788 49.26 -6.32 3.54
C ARG A 788 49.03 -7.44 4.52
N ASP A 789 48.82 -8.64 4.00
CA ASP A 789 48.69 -9.85 4.79
C ASP A 789 49.34 -11.04 4.06
N ASN A 790 49.65 -12.10 4.79
CA ASN A 790 50.29 -13.30 4.25
C ASN A 790 49.28 -14.46 4.18
N LEU A 791 48.87 -14.83 2.97
CA LEU A 791 47.90 -15.91 2.75
C LEU A 791 48.61 -17.24 2.45
N PRO A 792 48.16 -18.39 2.99
CA PRO A 792 48.85 -19.67 2.91
C PRO A 792 49.27 -20.11 1.49
N GLU A 793 48.49 -19.77 0.47
CA GLU A 793 48.71 -20.20 -0.92
C GLU A 793 49.24 -19.09 -1.84
N LEU A 794 49.11 -17.82 -1.44
CA LEU A 794 49.45 -16.66 -2.27
C LEU A 794 50.67 -15.88 -1.76
N GLY A 795 51.12 -16.13 -0.54
CA GLY A 795 52.19 -15.36 0.10
C GLY A 795 51.73 -13.97 0.54
N GLU A 796 52.67 -13.01 0.59
CA GLU A 796 52.35 -11.61 0.93
C GLU A 796 51.55 -10.97 -0.22
N VAL A 797 50.30 -10.62 0.08
CA VAL A 797 49.36 -9.96 -0.85
C VAL A 797 48.88 -8.64 -0.26
N THR A 798 48.42 -7.74 -1.12
CA THR A 798 47.69 -6.54 -0.70
C THR A 798 46.20 -6.83 -0.76
N LEU A 799 45.50 -6.66 0.36
CA LEU A 799 44.06 -6.76 0.47
C LEU A 799 43.46 -5.35 0.60
N ARG A 800 42.18 -5.20 0.26
CA ARG A 800 41.49 -3.91 0.33
C ARG A 800 40.01 -4.07 0.65
N ASN A 801 39.54 -3.35 1.67
CA ASN A 801 38.12 -3.09 1.83
C ASN A 801 37.74 -1.90 0.93
N VAL A 802 36.48 -1.86 0.50
CA VAL A 802 35.92 -0.71 -0.20
C VAL A 802 34.95 0.01 0.73
N VAL A 803 35.16 1.30 0.97
CA VAL A 803 34.39 2.09 1.94
C VAL A 803 33.88 3.37 1.29
N ALA A 804 32.58 3.63 1.40
CA ALA A 804 31.94 4.89 1.01
C ALA A 804 31.02 5.41 2.12
N MET A 805 30.66 6.70 2.07
CA MET A 805 29.95 7.38 3.14
C MET A 805 28.87 8.34 2.63
N ILE A 806 27.72 8.35 3.30
CA ILE A 806 26.81 9.52 3.33
C ILE A 806 27.13 10.30 4.62
N PRO A 807 27.49 11.59 4.54
CA PRO A 807 27.82 12.39 5.72
C PRO A 807 26.58 12.60 6.61
N GLY A 808 26.81 12.72 7.93
CA GLY A 808 25.77 13.07 8.88
C GLY A 808 25.53 14.58 8.95
N SER A 809 24.27 14.98 9.10
CA SER A 809 23.87 16.38 9.25
C SER A 809 24.04 16.94 10.67
N ASP A 810 24.12 16.10 11.70
CA ASP A 810 24.32 16.50 13.09
C ASP A 810 25.82 16.47 13.47
N PRO A 811 26.45 17.63 13.72
CA PRO A 811 27.85 17.69 14.12
C PRO A 811 28.17 16.90 15.40
N ALA A 812 27.20 16.72 16.30
CA ALA A 812 27.39 15.96 17.54
C ALA A 812 27.50 14.46 17.29
N LEU A 813 26.98 13.97 16.15
CA LEU A 813 26.98 12.56 15.76
C LEU A 813 27.99 12.25 14.63
N ALA A 814 28.71 13.26 14.13
CA ALA A 814 29.61 13.15 12.97
C ALA A 814 30.75 12.13 13.13
N ALA A 815 31.12 11.75 14.36
CA ALA A 815 32.14 10.74 14.63
C ALA A 815 31.57 9.32 14.85
N ALA A 816 30.24 9.15 14.84
CA ALA A 816 29.57 7.92 15.26
C ALA A 816 28.76 7.26 14.13
N PRO A 817 29.42 6.63 13.15
CA PRO A 817 28.76 6.13 11.95
C PRO A 817 27.95 4.86 12.22
N ALA A 818 26.80 4.74 11.56
CA ALA A 818 26.12 3.46 11.34
C ALA A 818 26.72 2.78 10.10
N ILE A 819 26.82 1.44 10.10
CA ILE A 819 27.55 0.69 9.07
C ILE A 819 26.63 -0.33 8.41
N LEU A 820 26.57 -0.33 7.08
CA LEU A 820 26.03 -1.42 6.27
C LEU A 820 27.19 -2.17 5.61
N GLY A 821 27.28 -3.47 5.85
CA GLY A 821 28.39 -4.32 5.43
C GLY A 821 27.97 -5.52 4.60
N ALA A 822 28.84 -5.93 3.67
CA ALA A 822 28.81 -7.24 2.99
C ALA A 822 30.25 -7.58 2.56
N HIS A 823 30.63 -8.86 2.51
CA HIS A 823 31.91 -9.23 1.88
C HIS A 823 31.75 -9.40 0.37
N TYR A 824 32.82 -9.13 -0.38
CA TYR A 824 32.81 -9.26 -1.84
C TYR A 824 33.68 -10.41 -2.36
N ASP A 825 34.51 -11.02 -1.52
CA ASP A 825 35.31 -12.19 -1.87
C ASP A 825 34.52 -13.49 -1.82
N HIS A 826 35.06 -14.53 -2.46
CA HIS A 826 34.55 -15.91 -2.42
C HIS A 826 35.70 -16.92 -2.62
N LEU A 827 35.43 -18.17 -2.99
CA LEU A 827 36.41 -19.28 -2.98
C LEU A 827 37.35 -19.39 -4.19
N GLY A 828 37.16 -18.61 -5.26
CA GLY A 828 38.07 -18.59 -6.42
C GLY A 828 37.79 -19.63 -7.51
N ALA A 829 38.84 -20.16 -8.16
CA ALA A 829 38.72 -20.92 -9.42
C ALA A 829 39.51 -22.24 -9.49
N GLU A 830 39.98 -22.79 -8.36
CA GLU A 830 40.91 -23.92 -8.35
C GLU A 830 40.28 -25.26 -8.74
N ALA A 831 39.04 -25.53 -8.35
CA ALA A 831 38.30 -26.77 -8.65
C ALA A 831 37.12 -26.55 -9.64
N GLY A 832 37.18 -25.47 -10.42
CA GLY A 832 36.03 -24.85 -11.07
C GLY A 832 35.81 -23.44 -10.52
N ILE A 833 35.13 -22.58 -11.28
CA ILE A 833 34.84 -21.21 -10.82
C ILE A 833 33.71 -21.29 -9.78
N TYR A 834 33.99 -20.84 -8.57
CA TYR A 834 32.99 -20.59 -7.55
C TYR A 834 32.44 -19.19 -7.79
N TYR A 835 31.27 -19.10 -8.43
CA TYR A 835 30.75 -17.81 -8.86
C TYR A 835 30.26 -16.93 -7.70
N GLY A 836 29.83 -17.54 -6.60
CA GLY A 836 29.42 -16.83 -5.39
C GLY A 836 28.28 -15.86 -5.67
N ALA A 837 27.24 -16.33 -6.38
CA ALA A 837 26.11 -15.49 -6.74
C ALA A 837 25.30 -15.14 -5.49
N ASP A 838 24.96 -16.13 -4.67
CA ASP A 838 24.37 -15.90 -3.35
C ASP A 838 25.44 -15.45 -2.35
N ASP A 839 26.63 -16.07 -2.39
CA ASP A 839 27.72 -15.88 -1.44
C ASP A 839 28.98 -15.23 -2.10
N ASN A 840 29.11 -13.90 -2.14
CA ASN A 840 28.16 -12.93 -1.61
C ASN A 840 27.91 -11.76 -2.57
N ALA A 841 27.78 -12.07 -3.87
CA ALA A 841 27.36 -11.06 -4.84
C ALA A 841 25.95 -10.52 -4.53
N SER A 842 25.08 -11.32 -3.90
CA SER A 842 23.74 -10.91 -3.45
C SER A 842 23.78 -9.82 -2.38
N GLY A 843 24.61 -9.96 -1.34
CA GLY A 843 24.77 -8.97 -0.27
C GLY A 843 25.38 -7.67 -0.77
N VAL A 844 26.42 -7.75 -1.61
CA VAL A 844 27.01 -6.57 -2.25
C VAL A 844 26.00 -5.86 -3.16
N SER A 845 25.17 -6.61 -3.90
CA SER A 845 24.12 -6.04 -4.73
C SER A 845 23.11 -5.22 -3.92
N ILE A 846 22.62 -5.77 -2.80
CA ILE A 846 21.69 -5.05 -1.91
C ILE A 846 22.38 -3.81 -1.32
N LEU A 847 23.64 -3.94 -0.86
CA LEU A 847 24.42 -2.84 -0.33
C LEU A 847 24.54 -1.68 -1.33
N LEU A 848 24.83 -1.98 -2.60
CA LEU A 848 24.94 -0.97 -3.67
C LEU A 848 23.62 -0.26 -3.96
N GLU A 849 22.51 -1.00 -4.07
CA GLU A 849 21.20 -0.42 -4.37
C GLU A 849 20.65 0.39 -3.18
N VAL A 850 20.81 -0.08 -1.93
CA VAL A 850 20.46 0.70 -0.73
C VAL A 850 21.32 1.97 -0.64
N ALA A 851 22.62 1.91 -0.95
CA ALA A 851 23.48 3.09 -1.00
C ALA A 851 23.03 4.08 -2.08
N ALA A 852 22.62 3.57 -3.25
CA ALA A 852 22.09 4.39 -4.33
C ALA A 852 20.78 5.09 -3.94
N LYS A 853 19.90 4.39 -3.21
CA LYS A 853 18.64 4.96 -2.73
C LYS A 853 18.88 6.02 -1.67
N LEU A 854 19.54 5.66 -0.57
CA LEU A 854 19.76 6.55 0.57
C LEU A 854 20.54 7.81 0.20
N SER A 855 21.52 7.73 -0.70
CA SER A 855 22.30 8.91 -1.12
C SER A 855 21.46 9.98 -1.85
N ARG A 856 20.33 9.59 -2.44
CA ARG A 856 19.40 10.49 -3.12
C ARG A 856 18.24 10.91 -2.24
N SER A 857 17.79 10.03 -1.34
CA SER A 857 16.51 10.18 -0.63
C SER A 857 16.63 10.45 0.86
N PHE A 858 17.83 10.40 1.45
CA PHE A 858 17.98 10.49 2.89
C PHE A 858 19.20 11.30 3.30
N THR A 859 18.95 12.30 4.15
CA THR A 859 19.98 13.05 4.88
C THR A 859 19.99 12.55 6.32
N PRO A 860 20.90 11.63 6.69
CA PRO A 860 20.95 11.07 8.03
C PRO A 860 21.50 12.09 9.02
N LYS A 861 21.14 11.97 10.31
CA LYS A 861 21.76 12.77 11.38
C LYS A 861 23.19 12.34 11.66
N ARG A 862 23.46 11.03 11.70
CA ARG A 862 24.82 10.47 11.81
C ARG A 862 25.32 9.96 10.46
N PRO A 863 26.64 9.85 10.23
CA PRO A 863 27.14 9.30 8.98
C PRO A 863 26.69 7.84 8.79
N ILE A 864 26.48 7.45 7.54
CA ILE A 864 26.28 6.04 7.15
C ILE A 864 27.49 5.61 6.33
N LEU A 865 28.14 4.52 6.75
CA LEU A 865 29.22 3.88 6.01
C LEU A 865 28.72 2.63 5.29
N PHE A 866 29.03 2.54 4.00
CA PHE A 866 28.85 1.34 3.18
C PHE A 866 30.20 0.67 3.02
N VAL A 867 30.32 -0.58 3.48
CA VAL A 867 31.59 -1.29 3.54
C VAL A 867 31.49 -2.63 2.82
N ALA A 868 32.26 -2.79 1.75
CA ALA A 868 32.49 -4.08 1.11
C ALA A 868 33.80 -4.69 1.65
N PHE A 869 33.69 -5.76 2.44
CA PHE A 869 34.84 -6.41 3.09
C PHE A 869 35.55 -7.42 2.17
N SER A 870 36.86 -7.56 2.37
CA SER A 870 37.69 -8.57 1.71
C SER A 870 38.19 -9.62 2.70
N GLY A 871 38.24 -10.87 2.30
CA GLY A 871 38.84 -11.96 3.06
C GLY A 871 37.96 -12.50 4.19
N GLU A 872 36.62 -12.43 4.04
CA GLU A 872 35.69 -13.09 4.96
C GLU A 872 35.98 -14.59 4.99
N GLU A 873 36.03 -15.20 3.79
CA GLU A 873 36.22 -16.63 3.53
C GLU A 873 37.58 -17.15 4.02
N THR A 874 38.51 -16.22 4.25
CA THR A 874 39.87 -16.49 4.74
C THR A 874 40.05 -16.07 6.21
N GLY A 875 38.95 -15.93 6.96
CA GLY A 875 38.96 -15.71 8.40
C GLY A 875 38.68 -14.26 8.83
N LEU A 876 37.70 -13.60 8.19
CA LEU A 876 37.22 -12.26 8.53
C LEU A 876 38.31 -11.18 8.45
N LEU A 877 39.28 -11.32 7.53
CA LEU A 877 40.47 -10.47 7.49
C LEU A 877 40.10 -8.98 7.33
N GLY A 878 39.15 -8.68 6.44
CA GLY A 878 38.71 -7.33 6.14
C GLY A 878 37.94 -6.67 7.26
N SER A 879 36.93 -7.31 7.83
CA SER A 879 36.17 -6.73 8.94
C SER A 879 37.01 -6.58 10.21
N ARG A 880 37.90 -7.54 10.50
CA ARG A 880 38.88 -7.41 11.60
C ARG A 880 39.78 -6.21 11.40
N TYR A 881 40.37 -6.08 10.21
CA TYR A 881 41.23 -4.94 9.89
C TYR A 881 40.47 -3.62 9.99
N PHE A 882 39.23 -3.57 9.49
CA PHE A 882 38.39 -2.37 9.52
C PHE A 882 38.13 -1.90 10.95
N VAL A 883 37.70 -2.79 11.84
CA VAL A 883 37.37 -2.41 13.22
C VAL A 883 38.63 -2.05 14.02
N GLU A 884 39.78 -2.66 13.72
CA GLU A 884 41.07 -2.32 14.35
C GLU A 884 41.70 -1.04 13.80
N ASN A 885 41.41 -0.69 12.54
CA ASN A 885 41.97 0.47 11.86
C ASN A 885 40.90 1.29 11.12
N PRO A 886 39.86 1.82 11.79
CA PRO A 886 38.77 2.52 11.10
C PRO A 886 39.30 3.69 10.25
N PRO A 887 38.72 3.95 9.07
CA PRO A 887 39.17 5.05 8.23
C PRO A 887 38.95 6.40 8.94
N SER A 888 39.90 7.33 8.79
CA SER A 888 39.79 8.68 9.36
C SER A 888 38.48 9.37 8.88
N PRO A 889 37.74 10.07 9.76
CA PRO A 889 38.09 10.48 11.13
C PRO A 889 37.62 9.51 12.24
N PHE A 890 37.14 8.32 11.90
CA PHE A 890 36.48 7.43 12.85
C PHE A 890 37.45 6.70 13.79
N GLN A 891 36.94 6.29 14.95
CA GLN A 891 37.65 5.47 15.93
C GLN A 891 36.79 4.26 16.30
N THR A 892 37.40 3.17 16.76
CA THR A 892 36.69 1.92 17.05
C THR A 892 35.57 2.12 18.06
N ASP A 893 35.85 2.82 19.16
CA ASP A 893 34.90 3.08 20.24
C ASP A 893 33.77 4.05 19.85
N SER A 894 33.87 4.69 18.68
CA SER A 894 32.85 5.62 18.18
C SER A 894 31.91 4.97 17.17
N LEU A 895 32.21 3.78 16.64
CA LEU A 895 31.33 3.08 15.68
C LEU A 895 29.99 2.76 16.36
N PHE A 896 28.88 3.18 15.75
CA PHE A 896 27.57 3.17 16.41
C PHE A 896 26.92 1.78 16.41
N ALA A 897 26.82 1.17 15.23
CA ALA A 897 26.26 -0.17 15.02
C ALA A 897 26.58 -0.65 13.59
N MET A 898 26.44 -1.96 13.37
CA MET A 898 26.58 -2.60 12.06
C MET A 898 25.36 -3.44 11.69
N ILE A 899 24.96 -3.41 10.43
CA ILE A 899 24.11 -4.43 9.79
C ILE A 899 24.96 -5.11 8.72
N ASN A 900 25.08 -6.44 8.79
CA ASN A 900 25.84 -7.26 7.87
C ASN A 900 24.92 -8.09 6.96
N LEU A 901 25.25 -8.17 5.68
CA LEU A 901 24.55 -8.96 4.67
C LEU A 901 25.44 -10.10 4.19
N ASP A 902 24.92 -11.32 4.23
CA ASP A 902 25.60 -12.52 3.77
C ASP A 902 24.56 -13.54 3.30
N SER A 903 24.74 -14.04 2.07
CA SER A 903 23.86 -15.05 1.46
C SER A 903 22.38 -14.69 1.59
N VAL A 904 22.03 -13.52 1.05
CA VAL A 904 20.70 -12.89 1.13
C VAL A 904 19.92 -12.99 -0.19
N GLY A 905 20.41 -13.78 -1.13
CA GLY A 905 19.90 -13.95 -2.48
C GLY A 905 18.80 -14.99 -2.63
N ARG A 906 18.51 -15.78 -1.60
CA ARG A 906 17.57 -16.92 -1.69
C ARG A 906 16.51 -16.93 -0.59
N LEU A 907 15.78 -15.83 -0.42
CA LEU A 907 14.71 -15.80 0.59
C LEU A 907 13.63 -16.85 0.30
N GLU A 908 13.12 -16.94 -0.93
CA GLU A 908 12.24 -18.01 -1.42
C GLU A 908 11.00 -18.24 -0.53
N GLY A 909 10.47 -17.17 0.07
CA GLY A 909 9.34 -17.22 1.01
C GLY A 909 9.68 -17.72 2.42
N ARG A 910 10.97 -17.96 2.72
CA ARG A 910 11.47 -18.26 4.06
C ARG A 910 11.52 -17.00 4.92
N SER A 911 11.60 -17.18 6.24
CA SER A 911 11.83 -16.09 7.19
C SER A 911 13.26 -15.56 7.07
N LEU A 912 13.43 -14.24 7.02
CA LEU A 912 14.75 -13.60 7.07
C LEU A 912 15.35 -13.82 8.46
N GLN A 913 16.51 -14.48 8.54
CA GLN A 913 17.14 -14.78 9.81
C GLN A 913 17.99 -13.60 10.26
N VAL A 914 17.75 -13.14 11.50
CA VAL A 914 18.42 -11.99 12.10
C VAL A 914 19.23 -12.46 13.30
N PHE A 915 20.55 -12.50 13.13
CA PHE A 915 21.52 -12.86 14.18
C PHE A 915 22.02 -11.62 14.92
N GLY A 916 22.44 -11.78 16.18
CA GLY A 916 23.01 -10.69 17.00
C GLY A 916 21.97 -9.71 17.54
N ALA A 917 20.68 -10.05 17.47
CA ALA A 917 19.58 -9.23 18.00
C ALA A 917 19.60 -9.05 19.52
N ASP A 918 20.42 -9.83 20.23
CA ASP A 918 20.69 -9.70 21.67
C ASP A 918 21.84 -8.72 21.99
N SER A 919 22.51 -8.14 20.97
CA SER A 919 23.64 -7.21 21.17
C SER A 919 23.22 -5.79 21.57
N ALA A 920 21.95 -5.42 21.37
CA ALA A 920 21.36 -4.20 21.90
C ALA A 920 19.87 -4.41 22.21
N TYR A 921 19.38 -3.74 23.27
CA TYR A 921 17.98 -3.83 23.69
C TYR A 921 16.99 -3.46 22.56
N GLU A 922 17.34 -2.51 21.69
CA GLU A 922 16.46 -2.02 20.64
C GLU A 922 16.25 -3.00 19.46
N TRP A 923 17.14 -3.96 19.23
CA TRP A 923 17.13 -4.76 18.00
C TRP A 923 15.89 -5.64 17.80
N PRO A 924 15.37 -6.36 18.81
CA PRO A 924 14.17 -7.18 18.61
C PRO A 924 12.97 -6.35 18.17
N PHE A 925 12.79 -5.18 18.80
CA PHE A 925 11.68 -4.27 18.49
C PHE A 925 11.83 -3.64 17.10
N MET A 926 13.05 -3.26 16.72
CA MET A 926 13.33 -2.73 15.39
C MET A 926 13.06 -3.77 14.31
N ALA A 927 13.63 -4.96 14.42
CA ALA A 927 13.50 -6.02 13.43
C ALA A 927 12.04 -6.47 13.24
N GLN A 928 11.32 -6.68 14.34
CA GLN A 928 9.89 -7.04 14.30
C GLN A 928 9.03 -5.90 13.75
N GLY A 929 9.31 -4.65 14.14
CA GLY A 929 8.58 -3.48 13.65
C GLY A 929 8.74 -3.29 12.14
N ILE A 930 9.97 -3.45 11.62
CA ILE A 930 10.23 -3.40 10.18
C ILE A 930 9.49 -4.55 9.49
N GLY A 931 9.69 -5.80 9.94
CA GLY A 931 9.08 -6.97 9.32
C GLY A 931 7.55 -6.90 9.24
N PHE A 932 6.90 -6.42 10.30
CA PHE A 932 5.45 -6.17 10.32
C PHE A 932 5.03 -5.09 9.32
N THR A 933 5.79 -4.01 9.21
CA THR A 933 5.44 -2.86 8.37
C THR A 933 5.57 -3.18 6.88
N ILE A 934 6.62 -3.91 6.49
CA ILE A 934 6.92 -4.18 5.08
C ILE A 934 6.44 -5.56 4.60
N GLY A 935 5.89 -6.39 5.50
CA GLY A 935 5.41 -7.73 5.18
C GLY A 935 6.51 -8.76 4.95
N VAL A 936 7.70 -8.56 5.52
CA VAL A 936 8.81 -9.52 5.47
C VAL A 936 8.87 -10.24 6.81
N ASP A 937 8.59 -11.55 6.80
CA ASP A 937 8.75 -12.36 8.00
C ASP A 937 10.23 -12.41 8.39
N SER A 938 10.52 -12.10 9.66
CA SER A 938 11.88 -12.07 10.20
C SER A 938 11.95 -12.83 11.51
N SER A 939 12.92 -13.73 11.62
CA SER A 939 13.13 -14.59 12.77
C SER A 939 14.39 -14.17 13.51
N LEU A 940 14.24 -13.88 14.81
CA LEU A 940 15.36 -13.59 15.68
C LEU A 940 16.01 -14.89 16.10
N VAL A 941 17.30 -15.07 15.78
CA VAL A 941 18.03 -16.29 16.10
C VAL A 941 18.85 -16.10 17.37
N ASN A 942 18.55 -16.88 18.40
CA ASN A 942 19.14 -16.74 19.75
C ASN A 942 20.58 -17.28 19.88
N THR A 943 21.10 -17.94 18.86
CA THR A 943 22.47 -18.47 18.82
C THR A 943 23.37 -17.50 18.07
N VAL A 944 24.34 -16.90 18.76
CA VAL A 944 25.40 -16.10 18.11
C VAL A 944 26.27 -17.04 17.29
N ILE A 945 26.06 -17.07 15.97
CA ILE A 945 26.92 -17.84 15.08
C ILE A 945 28.16 -17.02 14.77
N ALA A 946 29.30 -17.67 14.95
CA ALA A 946 30.66 -17.23 14.68
C ALA A 946 31.03 -17.18 13.18
N SER A 947 30.12 -16.80 12.28
CA SER A 947 30.26 -17.17 10.86
C SER A 947 30.28 -16.04 9.84
N SER A 948 30.30 -14.76 10.23
CA SER A 948 30.38 -13.67 9.24
C SER A 948 30.96 -12.39 9.87
N ASP A 949 31.07 -11.32 9.08
CA ASP A 949 31.80 -10.09 9.41
C ASP A 949 31.29 -9.34 10.66
N HIS A 950 30.02 -9.51 11.03
CA HIS A 950 29.43 -8.91 12.25
C HIS A 950 30.16 -9.33 13.53
N VAL A 951 30.78 -10.52 13.52
CA VAL A 951 31.53 -11.06 14.68
C VAL A 951 32.70 -10.15 15.06
N SER A 952 33.37 -9.53 14.07
CA SER A 952 34.48 -8.60 14.31
C SER A 952 34.05 -7.37 15.13
N PHE A 953 32.80 -6.94 14.95
CA PHE A 953 32.20 -5.80 15.66
C PHE A 953 31.74 -6.19 17.06
N LEU A 954 31.04 -7.32 17.19
CA LEU A 954 30.60 -7.85 18.49
C LEU A 954 31.81 -8.08 19.43
N ASN A 955 32.92 -8.59 18.91
CA ASN A 955 34.17 -8.81 19.66
C ASN A 955 34.80 -7.51 20.21
N LYS A 956 34.41 -6.35 19.68
CA LYS A 956 34.87 -5.03 20.13
C LYS A 956 33.80 -4.28 20.94
N GLY A 957 32.70 -4.94 21.28
CA GLY A 957 31.59 -4.36 22.04
C GLY A 957 30.67 -3.46 21.21
N ILE A 958 30.76 -3.52 19.87
CA ILE A 958 29.91 -2.75 18.96
C ILE A 958 28.70 -3.63 18.60
N PRO A 959 27.46 -3.16 18.83
CA PRO A 959 26.27 -3.90 18.43
C PRO A 959 26.24 -4.16 16.92
N ALA A 960 25.91 -5.40 16.53
CA ALA A 960 25.87 -5.78 15.13
C ALA A 960 24.77 -6.81 14.87
N LEU A 961 24.07 -6.64 13.75
CA LEU A 961 23.14 -7.61 13.19
C LEU A 961 23.74 -8.29 11.97
N HIS A 962 23.40 -9.56 11.76
CA HIS A 962 23.69 -10.29 10.53
C HIS A 962 22.38 -10.83 9.96
N LEU A 963 22.12 -10.48 8.70
CA LEU A 963 20.97 -10.91 7.93
C LEU A 963 21.37 -12.04 6.99
N PHE A 964 20.62 -13.14 7.05
CA PHE A 964 20.91 -14.37 6.31
C PHE A 964 19.59 -14.97 5.77
N ALA A 965 19.56 -15.35 4.49
CA ALA A 965 18.36 -15.96 3.89
C ALA A 965 18.28 -17.47 4.15
N GLY A 966 19.30 -18.08 4.75
CA GLY A 966 19.36 -19.51 5.02
C GLY A 966 20.18 -20.27 3.98
N VAL A 967 20.85 -21.33 4.43
CA VAL A 967 21.62 -22.25 3.58
C VAL A 967 20.77 -22.97 2.53
N HIS A 968 21.40 -23.43 1.46
CA HIS A 968 20.77 -24.17 0.36
C HIS A 968 21.79 -25.14 -0.31
N PRO A 969 21.35 -26.09 -1.16
CA PRO A 969 22.22 -27.12 -1.73
C PRO A 969 23.37 -26.63 -2.63
N ASP A 970 23.34 -25.37 -3.05
CA ASP A 970 24.39 -24.76 -3.89
C ASP A 970 25.41 -23.95 -3.09
N TYR A 971 25.20 -23.80 -1.78
CA TYR A 971 26.03 -22.97 -0.91
C TYR A 971 27.51 -23.41 -0.93
N HIS A 972 28.43 -22.46 -1.14
CA HIS A 972 29.87 -22.71 -1.35
C HIS A 972 30.21 -23.70 -2.47
N ARG A 973 29.50 -23.66 -3.61
CA ARG A 973 29.74 -24.55 -4.75
C ARG A 973 29.83 -23.79 -6.07
N PRO A 974 30.48 -24.37 -7.11
CA PRO A 974 30.46 -23.80 -8.47
C PRO A 974 29.05 -23.67 -9.08
N SER A 975 28.05 -24.31 -8.49
CA SER A 975 26.64 -24.24 -8.90
C SER A 975 25.86 -23.10 -8.24
N ASP A 976 26.50 -22.29 -7.38
CA ASP A 976 25.94 -21.03 -6.87
C ASP A 976 25.99 -19.96 -7.98
N THR A 977 24.97 -19.97 -8.84
CA THR A 977 24.86 -19.16 -10.06
C THR A 977 23.66 -18.22 -10.00
N GLU A 978 23.75 -17.14 -10.77
CA GLU A 978 22.80 -16.02 -10.76
C GLU A 978 21.36 -16.43 -11.09
N ASP A 979 21.16 -17.47 -11.89
CA ASP A 979 19.85 -17.94 -12.37
C ASP A 979 19.01 -18.58 -11.26
N LYS A 980 19.61 -18.83 -10.09
CA LYS A 980 18.97 -19.47 -8.94
C LYS A 980 18.57 -18.50 -7.83
N LEU A 981 18.87 -17.21 -7.98
CA LEU A 981 18.52 -16.22 -6.96
C LEU A 981 17.04 -15.82 -7.03
N ASP A 982 16.47 -15.54 -5.86
CA ASP A 982 15.17 -14.93 -5.69
C ASP A 982 15.31 -13.40 -5.62
N TYR A 983 15.31 -12.76 -6.78
CA TYR A 983 15.46 -11.29 -6.86
C TYR A 983 14.27 -10.53 -6.26
N GLN A 984 13.09 -11.13 -6.15
CA GLN A 984 11.95 -10.53 -5.43
C GLN A 984 12.21 -10.55 -3.92
N GLY A 985 12.69 -11.68 -3.40
CA GLY A 985 13.18 -11.79 -2.02
C GLY A 985 14.30 -10.80 -1.70
N MET A 986 15.28 -10.65 -2.59
CA MET A 986 16.34 -9.64 -2.45
C MET A 986 15.79 -8.21 -2.40
N SER A 987 14.79 -7.89 -3.22
CA SER A 987 14.12 -6.59 -3.21
C SER A 987 13.45 -6.30 -1.86
N ALA A 988 12.79 -7.31 -1.28
CA ALA A 988 12.16 -7.21 0.03
C ALA A 988 13.20 -7.05 1.16
N ILE A 989 14.33 -7.76 1.09
CA ILE A 989 15.44 -7.59 2.04
C ILE A 989 16.08 -6.21 1.90
N ALA A 990 16.26 -5.69 0.68
CA ALA A 990 16.79 -4.33 0.46
C ALA A 990 15.91 -3.26 1.11
N LEU A 991 14.58 -3.42 1.04
CA LEU A 991 13.64 -2.56 1.76
C LEU A 991 13.79 -2.69 3.29
N TRP A 992 13.93 -3.91 3.81
CA TRP A 992 14.20 -4.13 5.24
C TRP A 992 15.46 -3.40 5.70
N VAL A 993 16.55 -3.52 4.92
CA VAL A 993 17.84 -2.89 5.20
C VAL A 993 17.75 -1.38 5.13
N GLU A 994 17.02 -0.81 4.17
CA GLU A 994 16.79 0.63 4.10
C GLU A 994 16.14 1.16 5.37
N GLU A 995 15.04 0.55 5.83
CA GLU A 995 14.31 0.97 7.04
C GLU A 995 15.22 0.89 8.28
N ALA A 996 16.02 -0.18 8.38
CA ALA A 996 16.97 -0.33 9.48
C ALA A 996 18.08 0.74 9.44
N MET A 997 18.60 1.08 8.25
CA MET A 997 19.61 2.12 8.10
C MET A 997 19.06 3.54 8.30
N VAL A 998 17.81 3.80 7.92
CA VAL A 998 17.10 5.06 8.24
C VAL A 998 16.92 5.20 9.74
N PHE A 999 16.45 4.14 10.41
CA PHE A 999 16.32 4.11 11.87
C PHE A 999 17.66 4.44 12.55
N LEU A 1000 18.75 3.79 12.13
CA LEU A 1000 20.08 4.05 12.70
C LEU A 1000 20.60 5.44 12.38
N GLY A 1001 20.43 5.91 11.14
CA GLY A 1001 20.86 7.22 10.67
C GLY A 1001 20.23 8.39 11.41
N ASP A 1002 18.96 8.27 11.80
CA ASP A 1002 18.20 9.36 12.47
C ASP A 1002 18.14 9.24 13.99
N ARG A 1003 18.58 8.11 14.54
CA ARG A 1003 18.58 7.89 15.98
C ARG A 1003 19.62 8.78 16.67
N VAL A 1004 19.15 9.70 17.50
CA VAL A 1004 20.01 10.54 18.36
C VAL A 1004 20.40 9.81 19.66
N ALA A 1005 19.47 9.05 20.24
CA ALA A 1005 19.72 8.31 21.47
C ALA A 1005 20.73 7.16 21.25
N PRO A 1006 21.62 6.86 22.21
CA PRO A 1006 22.48 5.69 22.10
C PRO A 1006 21.66 4.39 22.04
N LEU A 1007 22.24 3.34 21.45
CA LEU A 1007 21.73 1.98 21.64
C LEU A 1007 22.11 1.51 23.04
N ARG A 1008 21.20 0.76 23.69
CA ARG A 1008 21.49 0.13 24.97
C ARG A 1008 22.20 -1.20 24.70
N VAL A 1009 23.52 -1.10 24.59
CA VAL A 1009 24.40 -2.25 24.37
C VAL A 1009 24.28 -3.22 25.53
N THR A 1010 23.95 -4.47 25.22
CA THR A 1010 23.71 -5.57 26.19
C THR A 1010 24.89 -6.54 26.26
N LEU A 1011 26.01 -6.20 25.61
CA LEU A 1011 27.23 -7.00 25.54
C LEU A 1011 28.08 -6.96 26.84
N GLU A 1012 27.64 -6.29 27.91
CA GLU A 1012 28.36 -6.23 29.20
C GLU A 1012 28.49 -7.62 29.86
N GLY A 1013 29.65 -8.26 29.70
CA GLY A 1013 29.98 -9.54 30.34
C GLY A 1013 30.15 -10.73 29.39
N ALA A 1014 30.01 -10.54 28.07
CA ALA A 1014 30.25 -11.57 27.05
C ALA A 1014 31.75 -11.89 26.89
N ARG A 1015 32.38 -12.47 27.92
CA ARG A 1015 33.63 -13.22 27.75
C ARG A 1015 33.29 -14.61 27.22
N VAL A 1016 32.99 -14.69 25.93
CA VAL A 1016 33.39 -15.85 25.15
C VAL A 1016 33.98 -15.26 23.88
N PRO A 1017 35.31 -15.34 23.66
CA PRO A 1017 35.82 -15.09 22.33
C PRO A 1017 35.06 -16.02 21.40
N VAL A 1018 34.32 -15.43 20.47
CA VAL A 1018 33.79 -16.17 19.33
C VAL A 1018 35.04 -16.52 18.52
N GLU A 1019 35.72 -17.61 18.90
CA GLU A 1019 36.95 -18.06 18.25
C GLU A 1019 36.57 -18.48 16.82
N SER A 1020 36.87 -17.62 15.86
CA SER A 1020 37.09 -18.06 14.48
C SER A 1020 38.35 -18.95 14.53
N GLY A 1021 38.12 -20.26 14.70
CA GLY A 1021 39.22 -21.22 14.73
C GLY A 1021 40.08 -21.02 13.48
N ALA A 1022 41.34 -20.65 13.67
CA ALA A 1022 42.37 -20.56 12.63
C ALA A 1022 42.79 -21.96 12.13
N GLY A 1023 41.83 -22.87 12.00
CA GLY A 1023 42.02 -24.29 11.72
C GLY A 1023 41.73 -24.63 10.26
N THR A 1024 42.57 -25.49 9.71
CA THR A 1024 42.49 -26.19 8.42
C THR A 1024 41.10 -26.27 7.80
N ALA A 1025 41.02 -25.98 6.49
CA ALA A 1025 39.82 -26.10 5.67
C ALA A 1025 39.05 -27.40 5.96
N ARG A 1026 37.71 -27.31 6.01
CA ARG A 1026 36.84 -28.47 6.21
C ARG A 1026 36.96 -29.44 5.03
N GLU A 1027 37.72 -30.52 5.20
CA GLU A 1027 37.91 -31.55 4.16
C GLU A 1027 36.72 -32.53 4.08
N ALA A 1028 36.08 -32.84 5.22
CA ALA A 1028 34.97 -33.78 5.31
C ALA A 1028 33.59 -33.09 5.33
N SER A 1029 32.59 -33.73 4.71
CA SER A 1029 31.20 -33.27 4.68
C SER A 1029 30.22 -34.40 5.01
N LEU A 1030 29.23 -34.07 5.84
CA LEU A 1030 28.06 -34.92 6.07
C LEU A 1030 27.00 -34.70 4.98
N GLY A 1031 27.03 -33.57 4.26
CA GLY A 1031 25.95 -33.21 3.33
C GLY A 1031 24.62 -32.92 4.05
N THR A 1032 24.67 -32.29 5.22
CA THR A 1032 23.47 -31.83 5.94
C THR A 1032 23.29 -30.33 5.76
N VAL A 1033 22.03 -29.91 5.69
CA VAL A 1033 21.63 -28.50 5.68
C VAL A 1033 20.98 -28.20 7.04
N PRO A 1034 21.66 -27.48 7.95
CA PRO A 1034 21.12 -27.18 9.27
C PRO A 1034 19.90 -26.25 9.20
N ASP A 1035 18.99 -26.40 10.15
CA ASP A 1035 17.94 -25.44 10.44
C ASP A 1035 18.41 -24.51 11.56
N PHE A 1036 18.73 -23.29 11.16
CA PHE A 1036 19.29 -22.24 12.00
C PHE A 1036 18.24 -21.60 12.93
N SER A 1037 16.95 -21.79 12.65
CA SER A 1037 15.86 -21.30 13.51
C SER A 1037 15.60 -22.19 14.73
N TYR A 1038 16.22 -23.38 14.77
CA TYR A 1038 16.04 -24.34 15.84
C TYR A 1038 16.84 -23.94 17.09
N GLY A 1039 16.14 -23.64 18.18
CA GLY A 1039 16.73 -23.16 19.45
C GLY A 1039 16.81 -24.18 20.58
N ASP A 1040 16.37 -25.42 20.37
CA ASP A 1040 16.44 -26.49 21.38
C ASP A 1040 17.77 -27.26 21.30
N GLU A 1041 18.02 -28.18 22.24
CA GLU A 1041 19.22 -29.02 22.26
C GLU A 1041 19.35 -29.87 20.98
N GLY A 1042 20.48 -29.74 20.28
CA GLY A 1042 20.77 -30.46 19.05
C GLY A 1042 20.87 -29.57 17.82
N VAL A 1043 21.07 -30.20 16.65
CA VAL A 1043 21.03 -29.51 15.35
C VAL A 1043 19.93 -30.12 14.49
N ARG A 1044 18.81 -29.41 14.34
CA ARG A 1044 17.75 -29.81 13.41
C ARG A 1044 18.22 -29.64 11.97
N LEU A 1045 17.84 -30.54 11.09
CA LEU A 1045 18.12 -30.48 9.66
C LEU A 1045 16.93 -29.87 8.94
N SER A 1046 17.18 -28.80 8.18
CA SER A 1046 16.19 -28.24 7.25
C SER A 1046 16.13 -29.06 5.96
N ASP A 1047 17.27 -29.63 5.55
CA ASP A 1047 17.37 -30.52 4.38
C ASP A 1047 18.64 -31.41 4.45
N VAL A 1048 18.76 -32.33 3.49
CA VAL A 1048 19.98 -33.12 3.24
C VAL A 1048 20.38 -33.01 1.77
N MET A 1049 21.69 -33.03 1.53
CA MET A 1049 22.24 -32.90 0.19
C MET A 1049 21.95 -34.15 -0.64
N PRO A 1050 21.37 -34.02 -1.85
CA PRO A 1050 21.18 -35.16 -2.75
C PRO A 1050 22.52 -35.83 -3.09
N GLY A 1051 22.57 -37.15 -2.93
CA GLY A 1051 23.77 -37.98 -3.07
C GLY A 1051 24.81 -37.85 -1.95
N GLY A 1052 24.57 -36.99 -0.96
CA GLY A 1052 25.48 -36.74 0.16
C GLY A 1052 25.49 -37.85 1.22
N ALA A 1053 26.48 -37.81 2.11
CA ALA A 1053 26.63 -38.81 3.17
C ALA A 1053 25.39 -38.96 4.08
N ALA A 1054 24.72 -37.85 4.39
CA ALA A 1054 23.52 -37.81 5.22
C ALA A 1054 22.32 -38.49 4.54
N GLU A 1055 22.07 -38.19 3.26
CA GLU A 1055 20.99 -38.82 2.49
C GLU A 1055 21.27 -40.33 2.32
N GLN A 1056 22.52 -40.71 2.01
CA GLN A 1056 22.92 -42.11 1.89
C GLN A 1056 22.74 -42.90 3.20
N ALA A 1057 22.89 -42.22 4.33
CA ALA A 1057 22.67 -42.78 5.65
C ALA A 1057 21.19 -42.72 6.11
N GLY A 1058 20.29 -42.15 5.29
CA GLY A 1058 18.85 -42.10 5.56
C GLY A 1058 18.40 -40.97 6.48
N LEU A 1059 19.23 -39.94 6.67
CA LEU A 1059 18.81 -38.70 7.32
C LEU A 1059 17.88 -37.91 6.39
N ALA A 1060 16.96 -37.16 6.98
CA ALA A 1060 15.97 -36.35 6.27
C ALA A 1060 15.72 -35.01 6.97
N ALA A 1061 15.04 -34.11 6.26
CA ALA A 1061 14.53 -32.87 6.85
C ALA A 1061 13.67 -33.18 8.10
N GLY A 1062 13.87 -32.40 9.17
CA GLY A 1062 13.22 -32.57 10.46
C GLY A 1062 13.98 -33.43 11.48
N ASP A 1063 15.03 -34.15 11.08
CA ASP A 1063 15.90 -34.88 12.02
C ASP A 1063 16.73 -33.92 12.88
N VAL A 1064 16.92 -34.24 14.15
CA VAL A 1064 17.77 -33.46 15.08
C VAL A 1064 19.00 -34.25 15.46
N LEU A 1065 20.19 -33.75 15.14
CA LEU A 1065 21.46 -34.37 15.53
C LEU A 1065 21.74 -34.08 17.01
N ILE A 1066 21.89 -35.13 17.83
CA ILE A 1066 22.08 -35.04 19.29
C ILE A 1066 23.50 -35.43 19.71
N ARG A 1067 24.11 -36.43 19.05
CA ARG A 1067 25.51 -36.84 19.31
C ARG A 1067 26.26 -37.22 18.03
N TYR A 1068 27.57 -36.99 18.07
CA TYR A 1068 28.56 -37.42 17.08
C TYR A 1068 29.56 -38.35 17.77
N ASP A 1069 29.47 -39.65 17.48
CA ASP A 1069 30.11 -40.73 18.23
C ASP A 1069 29.80 -40.60 19.74
N ASP A 1070 30.85 -40.36 20.54
CA ASP A 1070 30.75 -40.19 21.99
C ASP A 1070 30.55 -38.74 22.44
N ARG A 1071 30.50 -37.80 21.49
CA ARG A 1071 30.46 -36.35 21.76
C ARG A 1071 29.06 -35.79 21.58
N ALA A 1072 28.59 -35.00 22.55
CA ALA A 1072 27.31 -34.31 22.45
C ALA A 1072 27.36 -33.21 21.38
N ILE A 1073 26.24 -32.99 20.71
CA ILE A 1073 26.01 -31.87 19.82
C ILE A 1073 24.96 -30.97 20.49
N PRO A 1074 25.36 -30.11 21.45
CA PRO A 1074 24.42 -29.21 22.10
C PRO A 1074 23.95 -28.07 21.18
N ASP A 1075 24.80 -27.69 20.21
CA ASP A 1075 24.59 -26.57 19.32
C ASP A 1075 25.29 -26.77 17.96
N LEU A 1076 24.98 -25.87 17.02
CA LEU A 1076 25.53 -25.88 15.66
C LEU A 1076 27.05 -25.63 15.62
N GLN A 1077 27.57 -24.80 16.53
CA GLN A 1077 29.00 -24.50 16.59
C GLN A 1077 29.81 -25.77 16.90
N THR A 1078 29.34 -26.55 17.88
CA THR A 1078 29.94 -27.83 18.24
C THR A 1078 29.87 -28.79 17.08
N TYR A 1079 28.72 -28.92 16.41
CA TYR A 1079 28.59 -29.74 15.20
C TYR A 1079 29.59 -29.35 14.10
N SER A 1080 29.72 -28.05 13.82
CA SER A 1080 30.65 -27.54 12.81
C SER A 1080 32.11 -27.89 13.13
N ASN A 1081 32.52 -27.72 14.39
CA ASN A 1081 33.86 -28.08 14.86
C ASN A 1081 34.12 -29.59 14.73
N LEU A 1082 33.15 -30.43 15.11
CA LEU A 1082 33.23 -31.88 15.01
C LEU A 1082 33.47 -32.35 13.57
N ILE A 1083 32.82 -31.73 12.59
CA ILE A 1083 33.05 -32.05 11.18
C ILE A 1083 34.41 -31.55 10.69
N ARG A 1084 34.88 -30.36 11.11
CA ARG A 1084 36.21 -29.84 10.74
C ARG A 1084 37.35 -30.72 11.21
N GLU A 1085 37.17 -31.38 12.35
CA GLU A 1085 38.14 -32.34 12.90
C GLU A 1085 38.14 -33.70 12.19
N SER A 1086 37.18 -33.94 11.29
CA SER A 1086 36.97 -35.25 10.66
C SER A 1086 37.55 -35.30 9.24
N SER A 1087 37.88 -36.51 8.77
CA SER A 1087 38.46 -36.75 7.44
C SER A 1087 37.48 -37.41 6.46
N PRO A 1088 37.58 -37.15 5.14
CA PRO A 1088 36.81 -37.88 4.13
C PRO A 1088 37.00 -39.40 4.25
N GLY A 1089 35.91 -40.16 4.16
CA GLY A 1089 35.91 -41.61 4.32
C GLY A 1089 35.88 -42.11 5.77
N GLN A 1090 35.88 -41.21 6.76
CA GLN A 1090 35.70 -41.57 8.17
C GLN A 1090 34.26 -42.04 8.42
N GLU A 1091 34.10 -43.19 9.08
CA GLU A 1091 32.81 -43.67 9.58
C GLU A 1091 32.54 -43.13 10.98
N VAL A 1092 31.34 -42.58 11.19
CA VAL A 1092 30.91 -41.98 12.45
C VAL A 1092 29.49 -42.42 12.80
N GLN A 1093 29.18 -42.47 14.09
CA GLN A 1093 27.85 -42.83 14.60
C GLN A 1093 27.11 -41.58 15.04
N LEU A 1094 25.99 -41.26 14.41
CA LEU A 1094 25.15 -40.13 14.80
C LEU A 1094 23.97 -40.61 15.64
N LEU A 1095 23.78 -40.04 16.83
CA LEU A 1095 22.49 -40.14 17.52
C LEU A 1095 21.61 -39.02 17.00
N ILE A 1096 20.49 -39.38 16.37
CA ILE A 1096 19.50 -38.42 15.87
C ILE A 1096 18.16 -38.62 16.55
N ARG A 1097 17.35 -37.55 16.61
CA ARG A 1097 15.97 -37.58 17.07
C ARG A 1097 15.05 -37.27 15.88
N ARG A 1098 14.11 -38.17 15.60
CA ARG A 1098 13.08 -38.03 14.56
C ARG A 1098 11.71 -38.07 15.22
N GLY A 1099 11.05 -36.92 15.31
CA GLY A 1099 9.86 -36.77 16.15
C GLY A 1099 10.20 -36.99 17.63
N ASN A 1100 9.62 -38.03 18.25
CA ASN A 1100 9.86 -38.39 19.66
C ASN A 1100 10.81 -39.61 19.84
N GLU A 1101 11.38 -40.16 18.76
CA GLU A 1101 12.24 -41.34 18.82
C GLU A 1101 13.71 -40.97 18.57
N GLU A 1102 14.63 -41.56 19.35
CA GLU A 1102 16.08 -41.43 19.16
C GLU A 1102 16.65 -42.68 18.48
N MET A 1103 17.52 -42.49 17.49
CA MET A 1103 18.11 -43.58 16.70
C MET A 1103 19.59 -43.33 16.39
N LEU A 1104 20.38 -44.40 16.37
CA LEU A 1104 21.78 -44.37 15.96
C LEU A 1104 21.90 -44.64 14.46
N VAL A 1105 22.58 -43.75 13.75
CA VAL A 1105 22.77 -43.80 12.31
C VAL A 1105 24.26 -43.81 11.98
N PRO A 1106 24.81 -44.89 11.41
CA PRO A 1106 26.18 -44.90 10.91
C PRO A 1106 26.27 -44.09 9.62
N VAL A 1107 27.25 -43.19 9.54
CA VAL A 1107 27.48 -42.35 8.37
C VAL A 1107 28.95 -42.40 7.96
N THR A 1108 29.22 -42.59 6.67
CA THR A 1108 30.57 -42.43 6.10
C THR A 1108 30.70 -41.04 5.51
N LEU A 1109 31.57 -40.20 6.07
CA LEU A 1109 31.77 -38.83 5.59
C LEU A 1109 32.34 -38.82 4.16
N GLN A 1110 31.90 -37.85 3.35
CA GLN A 1110 32.41 -37.64 1.99
C GLN A 1110 33.39 -36.47 1.96
N SER A 1111 34.18 -36.37 0.88
CA SER A 1111 34.95 -35.15 0.61
C SER A 1111 33.98 -33.99 0.33
N ARG A 1112 34.30 -32.81 0.84
CA ARG A 1112 33.50 -31.59 0.63
C ARG A 1112 33.32 -31.23 -0.84
#